data_AF-A0A2N3AQB1-F1
#
_entry.id   AF-A0A2N3AQB1-F1
#
_cell.length_a   1.000
_cell.length_b   1.000
_cell.length_c   1.000
_cell.angle_alpha   90.00
_cell.angle_beta   90.00
_cell.angle_gamma   90.00
#
_symmetry.space_group_name_H-M   'P 1'
#
loop_
_entity.id
_entity.type
_entity.pdbx_description
1 polymer ?
#
loop_
_entity_poly.entity_id
_entity_poly.type
_entity_poly.pdbx_seq_one_letter_code
_entity_poly.pdbx_strand_id
1 'polypeptide(L)'
;MQTNPIQSFEEKFGVRLPNSYKNFILQKGSAIIDGYRVVGLPIKDVFLDAEKATNLLRYRRPDLPLDLVAVIVAQKFVCCLDIAKSTQEDGPLVEVDLENINPPKPLGKTFSEWISYHEKMEKRFRRGCARVRNRQKEAEQSKSKIRSWSTPIFRVKDYIIGIGAFRFSYRLGCLEVDEFLPINQPHVKKGEAVKVLFSEAMIRARDYSGALNLQFIKDAREDENGEIDSSLPPKRVIAPIPEEIMDLAECHSIKLSNPKKGFICHEDALNLWFASLELPAEVGKRIIDLEEAGYLTKEIITEIITLGIWSKDEVIWVFVNAPRPEALILGSDPVEDRFSFIESLNYGRVALMATRLKFAVLAEMNEGFKLEEIEEIKTNCTVEPKNEFWLLWCNDKFHFPTLWLADRNPDLWFKDREPVLLLCRPHIPASKEYELERLKSYLEILVNAKEPVQAKCLVLSNEYISPYYCKFVDEVKDFVKKAQEKGVQVIFTPTRIDLYLDQEIQSRMYKIKKIAKFPCRPGPIKLQIIEVPKEQWRVPDGSKESRAIQNAFLSALNFAQQLTKKREVRRYGMEFALMCEVIEREASQNYKVIAELDSEKSLAVLKALKREDESLRGVSFSFVAPDDMPSFIQRLKDEAVVSIFYGVQGGIVAMVKLWEYPYIPPEKIDKKHRRASLKLPLKVQEEMDKQIKADISGKKYASHWIEIERGHALVRESLGKGIPLAIASIRGRIRANVFAEVIRDYIYALPETSLIKMPIAYGDGSQGDPFPLFSLPAIDMPNNENFFTYCVGLVSLRHPEADVFLDRILVRNRDIQNKLNTADQEELAYKKTYECLDELLKFIQGGINEKDDLSPSLKILLGWKPDFKKQSWQGINLHVFHTTGLEAAGIGAYLAIVELLQKYRGKMIVTPRILISDDHYKEGKEWF
;
A
#
# COMPACT_ATOMS: atom_id res chain seq x y z
N MET A 1 24.15 -26.89 62.95
CA MET A 1 24.84 -26.36 61.76
C MET A 1 23.89 -26.51 60.59
N GLN A 2 23.42 -25.42 59.98
CA GLN A 2 22.61 -25.53 58.77
C GLN A 2 23.54 -25.96 57.63
N THR A 3 23.27 -27.14 57.06
CA THR A 3 23.98 -27.64 55.87
C THR A 3 23.86 -26.61 54.75
N ASN A 4 24.98 -26.26 54.11
CA ASN A 4 24.96 -25.34 52.98
C ASN A 4 24.00 -25.92 51.92
N PRO A 5 22.91 -25.23 51.54
CA PRO A 5 21.88 -25.81 50.70
C PRO A 5 22.40 -26.12 49.28
N ILE A 6 23.45 -25.45 48.81
CA ILE A 6 24.14 -25.81 47.56
C ILE A 6 24.87 -27.13 47.71
N GLN A 7 25.59 -27.33 48.82
CA GLN A 7 26.29 -28.59 49.10
C GLN A 7 25.30 -29.75 49.24
N SER A 8 24.18 -29.52 49.92
CA SER A 8 23.10 -30.51 50.03
C SER A 8 22.51 -30.87 48.66
N PHE A 9 22.39 -29.90 47.74
CA PHE A 9 21.94 -30.15 46.37
C PHE A 9 22.97 -30.96 45.58
N GLU A 10 24.25 -30.57 45.62
CA GLU A 10 25.35 -31.27 44.95
C GLU A 10 25.49 -32.73 45.41
N GLU A 11 25.43 -32.96 46.73
CA GLU A 11 25.46 -34.29 47.34
C GLU A 11 24.24 -35.12 46.94
N LYS A 12 23.04 -34.51 46.92
CA LYS A 12 21.79 -35.20 46.57
C LYS A 12 21.76 -35.63 45.10
N PHE A 13 22.22 -34.78 44.19
CA PHE A 13 22.14 -35.04 42.76
C PHE A 13 23.40 -35.68 42.17
N GLY A 14 24.47 -35.79 42.97
CA GLY A 14 25.76 -36.38 42.55
C GLY A 14 26.50 -35.51 41.53
N VAL A 15 26.34 -34.19 41.59
CA VAL A 15 26.87 -33.23 40.62
C VAL A 15 27.74 -32.18 41.30
N ARG A 16 28.62 -31.54 40.52
CA ARG A 16 29.33 -30.33 40.96
C ARG A 16 28.87 -29.16 40.12
N LEU A 17 28.18 -28.20 40.74
CA LEU A 17 27.70 -27.01 40.07
C LEU A 17 28.87 -26.06 39.77
N PRO A 18 28.87 -25.41 38.59
CA PRO A 18 29.87 -24.40 38.26
C PRO A 18 29.75 -23.17 39.17
N ASN A 19 30.87 -22.47 39.41
CA ASN A 19 30.93 -21.29 40.26
C ASN A 19 29.94 -20.20 39.81
N SER A 20 29.75 -20.01 38.51
CA SER A 20 28.78 -19.05 37.95
C SER A 20 27.36 -19.26 38.48
N TYR A 21 26.89 -20.51 38.50
CA TYR A 21 25.56 -20.86 38.99
C TYR A 21 25.47 -20.85 40.51
N LYS A 22 26.52 -21.31 41.21
CA LYS A 22 26.62 -21.20 42.67
C LYS A 22 26.50 -19.75 43.12
N ASN A 23 27.23 -18.85 42.46
CA ASN A 23 27.21 -17.43 42.74
C ASN A 23 25.82 -16.83 42.49
N PHE A 24 25.15 -17.21 41.40
CA PHE A 24 23.76 -16.82 41.15
C PHE A 24 22.83 -17.26 42.28
N ILE A 25 22.90 -18.53 42.70
CA ILE A 25 22.08 -19.06 43.79
C ILE A 25 22.32 -18.31 45.09
N LEU A 26 23.59 -18.04 45.44
CA LEU A 26 23.95 -17.32 46.66
C LEU A 26 23.47 -15.86 46.65
N GLN A 27 23.54 -15.19 45.50
CA GLN A 27 23.19 -13.78 45.37
C GLN A 27 21.69 -13.54 45.23
N LYS A 28 21.00 -14.37 44.46
CA LYS A 28 19.60 -14.15 44.05
C LYS A 28 18.64 -15.23 44.53
N GLY A 29 19.13 -16.41 44.93
CA GLY A 29 18.29 -17.57 45.19
C GLY A 29 17.70 -18.07 43.88
N SER A 30 16.48 -17.63 43.56
CA SER A 30 15.86 -17.76 42.24
C SER A 30 15.44 -16.36 41.76
N ALA A 31 15.31 -16.16 40.45
CA ALA A 31 14.91 -14.85 39.92
C ALA A 31 14.09 -14.98 38.63
N ILE A 32 13.26 -13.97 38.37
CA ILE A 32 12.67 -13.76 37.03
C ILE A 32 13.56 -12.77 36.31
N ILE A 33 14.26 -13.20 35.26
CA ILE A 33 15.18 -12.37 34.47
C ILE A 33 14.71 -12.38 33.03
N ASP A 34 14.40 -11.21 32.47
CA ASP A 34 13.88 -11.06 31.10
C ASP A 34 12.64 -11.96 30.81
N GLY A 35 11.78 -12.14 31.82
CA GLY A 35 10.60 -13.01 31.76
C GLY A 35 10.87 -14.50 32.01
N TYR A 36 12.14 -14.94 32.07
CA TYR A 36 12.51 -16.32 32.35
C TYR A 36 12.63 -16.59 33.84
N ARG A 37 12.08 -17.71 34.30
CA ARG A 37 12.20 -18.18 35.68
C ARG A 37 13.51 -18.97 35.84
N VAL A 38 14.54 -18.29 36.32
CA VAL A 38 15.83 -18.91 36.65
C VAL A 38 15.74 -19.49 38.05
N VAL A 39 15.78 -20.82 38.15
CA VAL A 39 15.56 -21.56 39.39
C VAL A 39 16.87 -21.70 40.18
N GLY A 40 16.77 -21.67 41.50
CA GLY A 40 17.85 -21.88 42.45
C GLY A 40 17.27 -22.20 43.82
N LEU A 41 17.54 -21.38 44.84
CA LEU A 41 16.88 -21.53 46.16
C LEU A 41 15.46 -20.97 46.13
N PRO A 42 14.50 -21.58 46.85
CA PRO A 42 13.11 -21.15 46.85
C PRO A 42 12.98 -19.73 47.41
N ILE A 43 12.25 -18.87 46.68
CA ILE A 43 11.83 -17.53 47.12
C ILE A 43 10.31 -17.41 46.98
N LYS A 44 9.68 -16.46 47.68
CA LYS A 44 8.21 -16.30 47.71
C LYS A 44 7.57 -16.22 46.30
N ASP A 45 8.28 -15.63 45.34
CA ASP A 45 7.77 -15.37 43.99
C ASP A 45 8.09 -16.49 42.97
N VAL A 46 8.93 -17.46 43.35
CA VAL A 46 9.31 -18.60 42.50
C VAL A 46 9.14 -19.89 43.29
N PHE A 47 7.95 -20.50 43.17
CA PHE A 47 7.56 -21.72 43.90
C PHE A 47 8.37 -22.97 43.51
N LEU A 48 9.01 -22.96 42.33
CA LEU A 48 9.79 -24.07 41.80
C LEU A 48 11.28 -23.78 42.01
N ASP A 49 11.89 -24.46 42.99
CA ASP A 49 13.33 -24.42 43.23
C ASP A 49 14.09 -25.36 42.27
N ALA A 50 15.42 -25.22 42.21
CA ALA A 50 16.28 -26.00 41.32
C ALA A 50 16.16 -27.51 41.57
N GLU A 51 15.91 -27.91 42.82
CA GLU A 51 15.74 -29.32 43.20
C GLU A 51 14.46 -29.89 42.57
N LYS A 52 13.32 -29.22 42.76
CA LYS A 52 12.05 -29.62 42.17
C LYS A 52 12.11 -29.56 40.65
N ALA A 53 12.75 -28.55 40.07
CA ALA A 53 12.92 -28.45 38.63
C ALA A 53 13.76 -29.60 38.06
N THR A 54 14.86 -29.97 38.73
CA THR A 54 15.73 -31.08 38.31
C THR A 54 15.04 -32.43 38.50
N ASN A 55 14.29 -32.61 39.58
CA ASN A 55 13.47 -33.80 39.79
C ASN A 55 12.36 -33.90 38.73
N LEU A 56 11.70 -32.79 38.38
CA LEU A 56 10.70 -32.75 37.32
C LEU A 56 11.30 -33.13 35.97
N LEU A 57 12.48 -32.59 35.64
CA LEU A 57 13.25 -32.95 34.45
C LEU A 57 13.51 -34.46 34.42
N ARG A 58 14.10 -35.02 35.48
CA ARG A 58 14.43 -36.46 35.56
C ARG A 58 13.19 -37.36 35.56
N TYR A 59 12.08 -36.88 36.13
CA TYR A 59 10.80 -37.59 36.13
C TYR A 59 10.18 -37.63 34.73
N ARG A 60 10.19 -36.50 34.01
CA ARG A 60 9.61 -36.38 32.65
C ARG A 60 10.51 -36.97 31.57
N ARG A 61 11.83 -36.92 31.76
CA ARG A 61 12.87 -37.34 30.82
C ARG A 61 13.90 -38.24 31.51
N PRO A 62 13.51 -39.45 31.93
CA PRO A 62 14.41 -40.39 32.61
C PRO A 62 15.52 -40.93 31.69
N ASP A 63 15.40 -40.71 30.38
CA ASP A 63 16.39 -41.07 29.35
C ASP A 63 17.63 -40.16 29.35
N LEU A 64 17.53 -38.98 29.96
CA LEU A 64 18.61 -37.99 29.95
C LEU A 64 19.70 -38.28 30.97
N PRO A 65 20.95 -37.91 30.68
CA PRO A 65 22.04 -38.13 31.62
C PRO A 65 21.86 -37.30 32.91
N LEU A 66 22.29 -37.89 34.02
CA LEU A 66 22.08 -37.33 35.38
C LEU A 66 22.90 -36.05 35.63
N ASP A 67 23.86 -35.77 34.76
CA ASP A 67 24.67 -34.55 34.73
C ASP A 67 23.90 -33.32 34.23
N LEU A 68 22.64 -33.44 33.79
CA LEU A 68 21.80 -32.31 33.48
C LEU A 68 21.11 -31.75 34.72
N VAL A 69 21.36 -30.48 35.01
CA VAL A 69 20.73 -29.74 36.11
C VAL A 69 19.80 -28.67 35.57
N ALA A 70 18.53 -28.71 35.93
CA ALA A 70 17.55 -27.73 35.47
C ALA A 70 17.82 -26.34 36.09
N VAL A 71 18.00 -25.32 35.25
CA VAL A 71 18.29 -23.95 35.68
C VAL A 71 17.27 -22.92 35.21
N ILE A 72 16.54 -23.19 34.13
CA ILE A 72 15.45 -22.33 33.66
C ILE A 72 14.26 -23.20 33.28
N VAL A 73 13.06 -22.84 33.74
CA VAL A 73 11.83 -23.58 33.42
C VAL A 73 10.90 -22.70 32.59
N ALA A 74 10.60 -23.13 31.37
CA ALA A 74 9.81 -22.40 30.38
C ALA A 74 8.73 -23.30 29.76
N GLN A 75 7.58 -23.42 30.44
CA GLN A 75 6.44 -24.25 30.03
C GLN A 75 6.86 -25.68 29.64
N LYS A 76 6.95 -25.98 28.33
CA LYS A 76 7.29 -27.28 27.76
C LYS A 76 8.81 -27.55 27.68
N PHE A 77 9.62 -26.53 27.88
CA PHE A 77 11.07 -26.60 27.79
C PHE A 77 11.74 -26.32 29.13
N VAL A 78 12.85 -27.01 29.37
CA VAL A 78 13.75 -26.75 30.50
C VAL A 78 15.14 -26.52 29.97
N CYS A 79 15.73 -25.37 30.30
CA CYS A 79 17.14 -25.16 30.06
C CYS A 79 17.93 -25.80 31.20
N CYS A 80 18.91 -26.62 30.84
CA CYS A 80 19.75 -27.34 31.76
C CYS A 80 21.21 -26.90 31.62
N LEU A 81 21.92 -26.91 32.74
CA LEU A 81 23.38 -26.96 32.77
C LEU A 81 23.84 -28.37 32.41
N ASP A 82 24.71 -28.49 31.42
CA ASP A 82 25.39 -29.75 31.10
C ASP A 82 26.65 -29.87 31.95
N ILE A 83 26.54 -30.53 33.10
CA ILE A 83 27.62 -30.63 34.09
C ILE A 83 28.80 -31.44 33.56
N ALA A 84 28.57 -32.45 32.71
CA ALA A 84 29.66 -33.23 32.12
C ALA A 84 30.55 -32.39 31.21
N LYS A 85 30.01 -31.35 30.59
CA LYS A 85 30.77 -30.39 29.76
C LYS A 85 31.11 -29.09 30.49
N SER A 86 30.78 -28.99 31.79
CA SER A 86 31.05 -27.79 32.58
C SER A 86 32.50 -27.72 33.02
N THR A 87 33.02 -26.49 33.07
CA THR A 87 34.25 -26.17 33.79
C THR A 87 33.93 -25.87 35.25
N GLN A 88 34.95 -25.75 36.11
CA GLN A 88 34.72 -25.31 37.48
C GLN A 88 34.10 -23.91 37.55
N GLU A 89 34.44 -23.04 36.59
CA GLU A 89 33.95 -21.65 36.59
C GLU A 89 32.55 -21.53 36.01
N ASP A 90 32.27 -22.23 34.91
CA ASP A 90 31.02 -22.06 34.17
C ASP A 90 30.60 -23.31 33.40
N GLY A 91 29.33 -23.38 33.04
CA GLY A 91 28.74 -24.54 32.37
C GLY A 91 27.95 -24.19 31.11
N PRO A 92 28.06 -24.97 30.02
CA PRO A 92 27.25 -24.77 28.83
C PRO A 92 25.78 -25.10 29.09
N LEU A 93 24.90 -24.40 28.39
CA LEU A 93 23.46 -24.59 28.47
C LEU A 93 22.93 -25.45 27.32
N VAL A 94 22.01 -26.34 27.66
CA VAL A 94 21.23 -27.15 26.72
C VAL A 94 19.73 -26.94 26.98
N GLU A 95 18.95 -26.86 25.91
CA GLU A 95 17.49 -26.84 25.97
C GLU A 95 16.95 -28.26 25.85
N VAL A 96 16.07 -28.63 26.78
CA VAL A 96 15.42 -29.93 26.83
C VAL A 96 13.92 -29.73 26.65
N ASP A 97 13.35 -30.46 25.69
CA ASP A 97 11.90 -30.60 25.54
C ASP A 97 11.39 -31.65 26.54
N LEU A 98 10.46 -31.26 27.42
CA LEU A 98 9.89 -32.17 28.43
C LEU A 98 8.83 -33.12 27.86
N GLU A 99 8.29 -32.82 26.68
CA GLU A 99 7.22 -33.61 26.04
C GLU A 99 7.78 -34.56 24.99
N ASN A 100 8.90 -34.20 24.34
CA ASN A 100 9.51 -34.99 23.26
C ASN A 100 10.86 -35.59 23.67
N ILE A 101 11.12 -36.85 23.32
CA ILE A 101 12.39 -37.58 23.61
C ILE A 101 13.55 -37.13 22.70
N ASN A 102 13.54 -35.87 22.26
CA ASN A 102 14.62 -35.33 21.43
C ASN A 102 15.89 -35.16 22.27
N PRO A 103 17.08 -35.32 21.66
CA PRO A 103 18.34 -35.06 22.34
C PRO A 103 18.41 -33.58 22.78
N PRO A 104 19.06 -33.27 23.92
CA PRO A 104 19.24 -31.90 24.38
C PRO A 104 19.89 -31.02 23.30
N LYS A 105 19.29 -29.86 23.03
CA LYS A 105 19.76 -28.93 22.01
C LYS A 105 20.72 -27.91 22.64
N PRO A 106 22.01 -27.87 22.25
CA PRO A 106 22.94 -26.88 22.80
C PRO A 106 22.51 -25.46 22.42
N LEU A 107 22.55 -24.54 23.39
CA LEU A 107 22.25 -23.12 23.18
C LEU A 107 23.44 -22.31 22.67
N GLY A 108 24.65 -22.90 22.68
CA GLY A 108 25.88 -22.23 22.27
C GLY A 108 26.31 -21.09 23.20
N LYS A 109 25.82 -21.11 24.45
CA LYS A 109 26.15 -20.15 25.50
C LYS A 109 26.41 -20.89 26.82
N THR A 110 27.26 -20.32 27.66
CA THR A 110 27.37 -20.74 29.06
C THR A 110 26.31 -20.07 29.93
N PHE A 111 26.16 -20.54 31.17
CA PHE A 111 25.22 -19.95 32.12
C PHE A 111 25.56 -18.48 32.43
N SER A 112 26.85 -18.14 32.64
CA SER A 112 27.21 -16.75 32.91
C SER A 112 26.98 -15.83 31.71
N GLU A 113 27.26 -16.31 30.49
CA GLU A 113 26.99 -15.57 29.24
C GLU A 113 25.49 -15.34 29.06
N TRP A 114 24.68 -16.37 29.32
CA TRP A 114 23.23 -16.29 29.22
C TRP A 114 22.65 -15.30 30.25
N ILE A 115 23.04 -15.41 31.53
CA ILE A 115 22.59 -14.48 32.58
C ILE A 115 23.01 -13.06 32.26
N SER A 116 24.28 -12.83 31.92
CA SER A 116 24.80 -11.51 31.59
C SER A 116 24.04 -10.88 30.42
N TYR A 117 23.71 -11.68 29.40
CA TYR A 117 22.90 -11.22 28.28
C TYR A 117 21.48 -10.81 28.70
N HIS A 118 20.75 -11.67 29.43
CA HIS A 118 19.37 -11.39 29.81
C HIS A 118 19.23 -10.29 30.87
N GLU A 119 20.19 -10.13 31.79
CA GLU A 119 20.21 -8.99 32.72
C GLU A 119 20.44 -7.66 31.99
N LYS A 120 21.33 -7.65 30.98
CA LYS A 120 21.51 -6.47 30.12
C LYS A 120 20.25 -6.16 29.32
N MET A 121 19.59 -7.18 28.79
CA MET A 121 18.32 -7.03 28.07
C MET A 121 17.20 -6.51 28.98
N GLU A 122 17.06 -7.05 30.19
CA GLU A 122 16.08 -6.59 31.16
C GLU A 122 16.33 -5.13 31.57
N LYS A 123 17.59 -4.75 31.84
CA LYS A 123 17.95 -3.36 32.13
C LYS A 123 17.61 -2.44 30.95
N ARG A 124 17.92 -2.87 29.71
CA ARG A 124 17.58 -2.13 28.49
C ARG A 124 16.06 -2.02 28.29
N PHE A 125 15.31 -3.08 28.56
CA PHE A 125 13.86 -3.12 28.46
C PHE A 125 13.18 -2.20 29.46
N ARG A 126 13.60 -2.24 30.73
CA ARG A 126 13.13 -1.31 31.77
C ARG A 126 13.39 0.14 31.35
N ARG A 127 14.59 0.43 30.82
CA ARG A 127 14.95 1.75 30.29
C ARG A 127 14.07 2.17 29.11
N GLY A 128 13.85 1.29 28.13
CA GLY A 128 12.97 1.57 27.00
C GLY A 128 11.53 1.83 27.44
N CYS A 129 11.03 1.07 28.41
CA CYS A 129 9.71 1.29 29.01
C CYS A 129 9.62 2.64 29.75
N ALA A 130 10.64 3.00 30.53
CA ALA A 130 10.71 4.29 31.22
C ALA A 130 10.67 5.45 30.22
N ARG A 131 11.47 5.37 29.14
CA ARG A 131 11.45 6.35 28.05
C ARG A 131 10.10 6.46 27.39
N VAL A 132 9.47 5.35 27.00
CA VAL A 132 8.12 5.38 26.41
C VAL A 132 7.11 6.03 27.35
N ARG A 133 7.09 5.68 28.64
CA ARG A 133 6.19 6.32 29.62
C ARG A 133 6.45 7.82 29.74
N ASN A 134 7.71 8.23 29.76
CA ASN A 134 8.08 9.64 29.81
C ASN A 134 7.60 10.38 28.55
N ARG A 135 7.74 9.77 27.37
CA ARG A 135 7.26 10.33 26.10
C ARG A 135 5.72 10.37 26.01
N GLN A 136 5.02 9.39 26.59
CA GLN A 136 3.56 9.41 26.73
C GLN A 136 3.10 10.58 27.61
N LYS A 137 3.75 10.83 28.75
CA LYS A 137 3.46 12.00 29.60
C LYS A 137 3.69 13.32 28.86
N GLU A 138 4.78 13.44 28.09
CA GLU A 138 5.04 14.61 27.24
C GLU A 138 3.96 14.78 26.16
N ALA A 139 3.47 13.68 25.58
CA ALA A 139 2.39 13.69 24.60
C ALA A 139 1.05 14.16 25.19
N GLU A 140 0.69 13.71 26.39
CA GLU A 140 -0.53 14.11 27.11
C GLU A 140 -0.56 15.62 27.41
N GLN A 141 0.61 16.22 27.67
CA GLN A 141 0.75 17.65 27.92
C GLN A 141 0.72 18.49 26.62
N SER A 142 0.92 17.86 25.45
CA SER A 142 0.98 18.55 24.16
C SER A 142 -0.41 18.69 23.54
N LYS A 143 -0.80 19.93 23.20
CA LYS A 143 -2.05 20.20 22.46
C LYS A 143 -2.02 19.71 21.00
N SER A 144 -0.87 19.25 20.47
CA SER A 144 -0.71 18.83 19.07
C SER A 144 -0.43 17.34 18.95
N LYS A 145 -1.40 16.58 18.42
CA LYS A 145 -1.36 15.11 18.18
C LYS A 145 -0.22 14.61 17.27
N ILE A 146 0.36 15.51 16.48
CA ILE A 146 1.41 15.20 15.51
C ILE A 146 2.80 15.49 16.08
N ARG A 147 2.90 16.49 16.97
CA ARG A 147 4.11 16.82 17.71
C ARG A 147 4.29 15.93 18.93
N SER A 148 3.20 15.34 19.39
CA SER A 148 3.23 14.35 20.46
C SER A 148 3.97 13.10 20.00
N TRP A 149 4.64 12.48 20.95
CA TRP A 149 5.26 11.19 20.75
C TRP A 149 4.23 10.12 20.40
N SER A 150 4.56 9.33 19.38
CA SER A 150 3.92 8.06 19.11
C SER A 150 4.79 6.96 19.68
N THR A 151 4.25 6.18 20.60
CA THR A 151 4.99 5.14 21.32
C THR A 151 4.40 3.76 21.04
N PRO A 152 4.61 3.17 19.85
CA PRO A 152 4.08 1.85 19.56
C PRO A 152 4.75 0.79 20.44
N ILE A 153 3.95 -0.19 20.84
CA ILE A 153 4.41 -1.41 21.49
C ILE A 153 3.90 -2.55 20.63
N PHE A 154 4.82 -3.24 19.96
CA PHE A 154 4.50 -4.37 19.09
C PHE A 154 4.47 -5.64 19.91
N ARG A 155 3.38 -6.40 19.74
CA ARG A 155 3.19 -7.69 20.39
C ARG A 155 2.88 -8.74 19.35
N VAL A 156 3.47 -9.92 19.53
CA VAL A 156 3.05 -11.15 18.85
C VAL A 156 2.59 -12.09 19.95
N LYS A 157 1.30 -12.40 19.96
CA LYS A 157 0.63 -13.03 21.11
C LYS A 157 0.85 -12.18 22.38
N ASP A 158 1.30 -12.79 23.47
CA ASP A 158 1.62 -12.10 24.74
C ASP A 158 3.03 -11.50 24.81
N TYR A 159 3.85 -11.67 23.76
CA TYR A 159 5.25 -11.27 23.79
C TYR A 159 5.46 -9.92 23.12
N ILE A 160 6.15 -9.02 23.82
CA ILE A 160 6.59 -7.75 23.23
C ILE A 160 7.79 -8.04 22.33
N ILE A 161 7.67 -7.69 21.06
CA ILE A 161 8.73 -7.86 20.05
C ILE A 161 9.38 -6.54 19.66
N GLY A 162 8.80 -5.40 20.05
CA GLY A 162 9.37 -4.10 19.74
C GLY A 162 8.76 -2.96 20.55
N ILE A 163 9.58 -2.02 20.97
CA ILE A 163 9.18 -0.78 21.62
C ILE A 163 9.80 0.40 20.86
N GLY A 164 8.97 1.36 20.46
CA GLY A 164 9.42 2.57 19.78
C GLY A 164 8.94 3.83 20.50
N ALA A 165 9.70 4.92 20.34
CA ALA A 165 9.23 6.27 20.66
C ALA A 165 9.64 7.21 19.53
N PHE A 166 8.65 7.65 18.76
CA PHE A 166 8.84 8.42 17.54
C PHE A 166 8.10 9.74 17.62
N ARG A 167 8.69 10.80 17.08
CA ARG A 167 7.97 12.04 16.82
C ARG A 167 8.50 12.70 15.57
N PHE A 168 7.73 13.61 15.01
CA PHE A 168 8.22 14.40 13.91
C PHE A 168 8.99 15.65 14.38
N SER A 169 10.12 15.94 13.73
CA SER A 169 10.94 17.13 13.99
C SER A 169 10.89 18.14 12.85
N TYR A 170 10.19 19.25 13.09
CA TYR A 170 10.13 20.35 12.11
C TYR A 170 11.47 21.00 11.84
N ARG A 171 12.36 21.04 12.83
CA ARG A 171 13.68 21.62 12.69
C ARG A 171 14.54 20.81 11.73
N LEU A 172 14.43 19.48 11.81
CA LEU A 172 15.27 18.56 11.05
C LEU A 172 14.61 18.05 9.77
N GLY A 173 13.29 18.23 9.61
CA GLY A 173 12.58 17.70 8.45
C GLY A 173 12.54 16.17 8.45
N CYS A 174 12.61 15.49 9.60
CA CYS A 174 12.72 14.02 9.67
C CYS A 174 11.96 13.45 10.87
N LEU A 175 11.87 12.12 10.94
CA LEU A 175 11.37 11.43 12.12
C LEU A 175 12.49 11.37 13.17
N GLU A 176 12.24 11.96 14.34
CA GLU A 176 13.08 11.78 15.52
C GLU A 176 12.71 10.45 16.20
N VAL A 177 13.73 9.66 16.49
CA VAL A 177 13.62 8.36 17.13
C VAL A 177 14.37 8.43 18.47
N ASP A 178 13.63 8.34 19.56
CA ASP A 178 14.18 8.46 20.91
C ASP A 178 14.36 7.11 21.59
N GLU A 179 13.44 6.18 21.30
CA GLU A 179 13.59 4.78 21.66
C GLU A 179 13.37 3.91 20.42
N PHE A 180 14.26 2.95 20.24
CA PHE A 180 14.17 1.90 19.24
C PHE A 180 14.73 0.61 19.85
N LEU A 181 13.83 -0.22 20.36
CA LEU A 181 14.16 -1.45 21.04
C LEU A 181 13.43 -2.62 20.39
N PRO A 182 14.04 -3.28 19.39
CA PRO A 182 13.58 -4.59 18.96
C PRO A 182 13.91 -5.63 20.04
N ILE A 183 13.00 -6.57 20.27
CA ILE A 183 13.16 -7.63 21.26
C ILE A 183 13.07 -8.96 20.54
N ASN A 184 14.22 -9.65 20.41
CA ASN A 184 14.26 -10.97 19.79
C ASN A 184 13.63 -12.00 20.74
N GLN A 185 12.45 -12.49 20.37
CA GLN A 185 11.78 -13.55 21.10
C GLN A 185 12.15 -14.92 20.51
N PRO A 186 12.25 -16.01 21.30
CA PRO A 186 12.67 -17.32 20.80
C PRO A 186 11.77 -17.91 19.69
N HIS A 187 10.48 -17.58 19.72
CA HIS A 187 9.48 -18.04 18.75
C HIS A 187 9.36 -17.11 17.52
N VAL A 188 10.14 -16.03 17.47
CA VAL A 188 10.19 -15.09 16.36
C VAL A 188 11.49 -15.32 15.60
N LYS A 189 11.44 -15.35 14.26
CA LYS A 189 12.63 -15.50 13.42
C LYS A 189 13.65 -14.41 13.78
N LYS A 190 14.92 -14.78 13.97
CA LYS A 190 16.00 -13.83 14.27
C LYS A 190 15.98 -12.69 13.24
N GLY A 191 16.00 -11.45 13.73
CA GLY A 191 15.97 -10.25 12.89
C GLY A 191 14.56 -9.75 12.55
N GLU A 192 13.51 -10.52 12.75
CA GLU A 192 12.15 -10.09 12.41
C GLU A 192 11.67 -8.93 13.30
N ALA A 193 12.01 -8.96 14.59
CA ALA A 193 11.70 -7.90 15.54
C ALA A 193 12.25 -6.53 15.10
N VAL A 194 13.49 -6.48 14.59
CA VAL A 194 14.08 -5.25 14.06
C VAL A 194 13.42 -4.83 12.75
N LYS A 195 13.10 -5.76 11.85
CA LYS A 195 12.40 -5.45 10.60
C LYS A 195 11.02 -4.85 10.83
N VAL A 196 10.24 -5.41 11.76
CA VAL A 196 8.90 -4.90 12.11
C VAL A 196 9.00 -3.47 12.66
N LEU A 197 9.86 -3.25 13.66
CA LEU A 197 10.00 -1.93 14.27
C LEU A 197 10.61 -0.89 13.31
N PHE A 198 11.54 -1.32 12.44
CA PHE A 198 12.13 -0.47 11.41
C PHE A 198 11.09 -0.08 10.35
N SER A 199 10.30 -1.03 9.87
CA SER A 199 9.25 -0.78 8.88
C SER A 199 8.18 0.18 9.42
N GLU A 200 7.83 0.05 10.70
CA GLU A 200 6.96 1.02 11.36
C GLU A 200 7.57 2.43 11.40
N ALA A 201 8.87 2.53 11.72
CA ALA A 201 9.57 3.82 11.69
C ALA A 201 9.58 4.41 10.28
N MET A 202 9.71 3.59 9.23
CA MET A 202 9.65 4.02 7.83
C MET A 202 8.26 4.54 7.45
N ILE A 203 7.20 3.78 7.75
CA ILE A 203 5.81 4.21 7.51
C ILE A 203 5.55 5.55 8.19
N ARG A 204 5.90 5.67 9.48
CA ARG A 204 5.78 6.96 10.19
C ARG A 204 6.65 8.03 9.57
N ALA A 205 7.89 7.76 9.21
CA ALA A 205 8.76 8.78 8.62
C ALA A 205 8.17 9.30 7.31
N ARG A 206 7.62 8.42 6.48
CA ARG A 206 6.96 8.79 5.24
C ARG A 206 5.65 9.54 5.49
N ASP A 207 4.74 9.01 6.29
CA ASP A 207 3.47 9.70 6.62
C ASP A 207 3.76 11.06 7.26
N TYR A 208 4.82 11.11 8.07
CA TYR A 208 5.11 12.28 8.86
C TYR A 208 5.91 13.32 8.07
N SER A 209 6.67 12.90 7.06
CA SER A 209 7.67 13.78 6.46
C SER A 209 7.68 13.74 4.93
N GLY A 210 7.05 12.77 4.30
CA GLY A 210 7.16 12.54 2.86
C GLY A 210 8.56 12.07 2.43
N ALA A 211 9.40 11.64 3.37
CA ALA A 211 10.62 10.87 3.07
C ALA A 211 11.00 9.98 4.27
N LEU A 212 11.95 9.07 4.07
CA LEU A 212 12.35 8.07 5.05
C LEU A 212 13.52 8.50 5.95
N ASN A 213 13.74 9.81 6.12
CA ASN A 213 14.84 10.31 6.95
C ASN A 213 14.57 10.02 8.44
N LEU A 214 15.55 9.46 9.13
CA LEU A 214 15.52 9.23 10.59
C LEU A 214 16.65 9.97 11.29
N GLN A 215 16.36 10.54 12.46
CA GLN A 215 17.36 11.05 13.40
C GLN A 215 17.18 10.41 14.77
N PHE A 216 18.16 9.61 15.19
CA PHE A 216 18.23 9.06 16.54
C PHE A 216 18.68 10.14 17.53
N ILE A 217 17.94 10.26 18.63
CA ILE A 217 18.19 11.22 19.71
C ILE A 217 18.05 10.54 21.07
N LYS A 218 18.50 11.24 22.11
CA LYS A 218 18.30 10.88 23.53
C LYS A 218 18.01 12.16 24.31
N ASP A 219 17.18 12.09 25.37
CA ASP A 219 17.10 13.19 26.35
C ASP A 219 18.38 13.23 27.21
N ALA A 220 19.05 14.38 27.23
CA ALA A 220 20.29 14.58 27.97
C ALA A 220 20.11 14.46 29.49
N ARG A 221 18.86 14.53 29.98
CA ARG A 221 18.49 14.40 31.39
C ARG A 221 18.29 12.95 31.82
N GLU A 222 18.29 12.01 30.86
CA GLU A 222 18.07 10.60 31.15
C GLU A 222 19.31 9.96 31.77
N ASP A 223 19.11 9.37 32.93
CA ASP A 223 20.09 8.53 33.59
C ASP A 223 20.29 7.18 32.87
N GLU A 224 20.97 6.24 33.53
CA GLU A 224 21.19 4.89 32.98
C GLU A 224 19.93 4.01 32.94
N ASN A 225 18.91 4.36 33.72
CA ASN A 225 17.63 3.66 33.81
C ASN A 225 16.54 4.32 32.95
N GLY A 226 16.84 5.44 32.29
CA GLY A 226 15.90 6.19 31.46
C GLY A 226 14.96 7.12 32.24
N GLU A 227 15.24 7.32 33.52
CA GLU A 227 14.53 8.29 34.37
C GLU A 227 15.01 9.70 34.04
N ILE A 228 14.08 10.66 34.02
CA ILE A 228 14.37 12.05 33.67
C ILE A 228 14.60 12.86 34.94
N ASP A 229 15.78 13.47 35.05
CA ASP A 229 16.01 14.51 36.05
C ASP A 229 15.27 15.80 35.67
N SER A 230 14.14 16.06 36.34
CA SER A 230 13.30 17.24 36.10
C SER A 230 13.97 18.56 36.53
N SER A 231 15.06 18.52 37.29
CA SER A 231 15.81 19.72 37.67
C SER A 231 16.60 20.32 36.49
N LEU A 232 16.90 19.51 35.48
CA LEU A 232 17.63 19.92 34.28
C LEU A 232 16.66 20.39 33.18
N PRO A 233 17.06 21.39 32.37
CA PRO A 233 16.24 21.87 31.26
C PRO A 233 16.12 20.80 30.17
N PRO A 234 14.95 20.64 29.52
CA PRO A 234 14.74 19.65 28.48
C PRO A 234 15.69 19.90 27.31
N LYS A 235 16.62 18.96 27.09
CA LYS A 235 17.60 19.04 26.00
C LYS A 235 17.70 17.68 25.31
N ARG A 236 17.49 17.65 24.00
CA ARG A 236 17.73 16.45 23.18
C ARG A 236 19.13 16.52 22.58
N VAL A 237 19.83 15.40 22.62
CA VAL A 237 21.16 15.21 22.03
C VAL A 237 21.11 14.10 21.00
N ILE A 238 22.01 14.14 20.03
CA ILE A 238 22.14 13.11 19.00
C ILE A 238 22.59 11.80 19.65
N ALA A 239 21.97 10.69 19.28
CA ALA A 239 22.36 9.34 19.65
C ALA A 239 22.85 8.57 18.41
N PRO A 240 23.77 7.59 18.52
CA PRO A 240 24.16 6.77 17.38
C PRO A 240 23.00 5.88 16.90
N ILE A 241 23.09 5.38 15.67
CA ILE A 241 22.14 4.38 15.15
C ILE A 241 22.22 3.11 16.02
N PRO A 242 21.09 2.51 16.43
CA PRO A 242 21.06 1.24 17.16
C PRO A 242 21.84 0.12 16.44
N GLU A 243 22.57 -0.68 17.20
CA GLU A 243 23.38 -1.80 16.69
C GLU A 243 22.52 -2.78 15.87
N GLU A 244 21.27 -3.01 16.25
CA GLU A 244 20.40 -3.93 15.50
C GLU A 244 20.07 -3.46 14.08
N ILE A 245 20.02 -2.15 13.86
CA ILE A 245 19.85 -1.59 12.50
C ILE A 245 21.17 -1.69 11.73
N MET A 246 22.30 -1.53 12.42
CA MET A 246 23.62 -1.73 11.81
C MET A 246 23.82 -3.19 11.37
N ASP A 247 23.45 -4.14 12.23
CA ASP A 247 23.48 -5.58 11.92
C ASP A 247 22.56 -5.90 10.74
N LEU A 248 21.35 -5.34 10.72
CA LEU A 248 20.42 -5.51 9.60
C LEU A 248 21.02 -4.96 8.30
N ALA A 249 21.67 -3.80 8.34
CA ALA A 249 22.33 -3.19 7.19
C ALA A 249 23.52 -4.02 6.71
N GLU A 250 24.35 -4.54 7.62
CA GLU A 250 25.46 -5.43 7.31
C GLU A 250 24.98 -6.75 6.69
N CYS A 251 23.91 -7.37 7.21
CA CYS A 251 23.31 -8.57 6.65
C CYS A 251 22.90 -8.41 5.18
N HIS A 252 22.55 -7.18 4.78
CA HIS A 252 22.16 -6.84 3.41
C HIS A 252 23.25 -6.10 2.62
N SER A 253 24.49 -6.02 3.14
CA SER A 253 25.62 -5.32 2.51
C SER A 253 25.38 -3.84 2.21
N ILE A 254 24.58 -3.16 3.05
CA ILE A 254 24.26 -1.74 2.92
C ILE A 254 25.12 -0.92 3.88
N LYS A 255 25.85 0.07 3.35
CA LYS A 255 26.68 0.97 4.14
C LYS A 255 25.92 2.25 4.47
N LEU A 256 25.55 2.43 5.74
CA LEU A 256 24.88 3.65 6.19
C LEU A 256 25.87 4.83 6.25
N SER A 257 25.44 5.99 5.74
CA SER A 257 26.32 7.14 5.51
C SER A 257 26.85 7.80 6.79
N ASN A 258 26.05 7.85 7.87
CA ASN A 258 26.38 8.63 9.08
C ASN A 258 26.01 7.93 10.41
N PRO A 259 26.50 6.69 10.67
CA PRO A 259 26.02 5.88 11.80
C PRO A 259 26.29 6.51 13.18
N LYS A 260 27.46 7.14 13.37
CA LYS A 260 27.82 7.81 14.63
C LYS A 260 27.00 9.07 14.91
N LYS A 261 26.44 9.70 13.86
CA LYS A 261 25.57 10.88 13.99
C LYS A 261 24.09 10.50 14.13
N GLY A 262 23.76 9.20 14.20
CA GLY A 262 22.37 8.77 14.36
C GLY A 262 21.47 9.15 13.19
N PHE A 263 22.01 9.38 12.00
CA PHE A 263 21.21 9.87 10.88
C PHE A 263 21.18 8.83 9.77
N ILE A 264 19.97 8.44 9.39
CA ILE A 264 19.71 7.61 8.20
C ILE A 264 19.03 8.50 7.18
N CYS A 265 19.68 8.72 6.04
CA CYS A 265 19.09 9.49 4.95
C CYS A 265 18.04 8.65 4.21
N HIS A 266 17.19 9.32 3.41
CA HIS A 266 16.12 8.67 2.66
C HIS A 266 16.60 7.48 1.82
N GLU A 267 17.71 7.62 1.08
CA GLU A 267 18.21 6.58 0.19
C GLU A 267 18.72 5.35 0.96
N ASP A 268 19.49 5.57 2.03
CA ASP A 268 19.98 4.49 2.90
C ASP A 268 18.81 3.76 3.55
N ALA A 269 17.81 4.51 4.03
CA ALA A 269 16.60 3.97 4.63
C ALA A 269 15.76 3.16 3.64
N LEU A 270 15.55 3.68 2.44
CA LEU A 270 14.80 3.02 1.37
C LEU A 270 15.46 1.71 0.97
N ASN A 271 16.76 1.73 0.70
CA ASN A 271 17.50 0.54 0.28
C ASN A 271 17.50 -0.53 1.39
N LEU A 272 17.67 -0.13 2.66
CA LEU A 272 17.61 -1.05 3.77
C LEU A 272 16.21 -1.66 3.95
N TRP A 273 15.18 -0.83 3.86
CA TRP A 273 13.80 -1.28 4.00
C TRP A 273 13.40 -2.24 2.88
N PHE A 274 13.74 -1.91 1.63
CA PHE A 274 13.49 -2.77 0.48
C PHE A 274 14.27 -4.10 0.56
N ALA A 275 15.55 -4.06 0.93
CA ALA A 275 16.35 -5.28 1.09
C ALA A 275 15.84 -6.19 2.21
N SER A 276 15.26 -5.61 3.27
CA SER A 276 14.71 -6.36 4.41
C SER A 276 13.54 -7.27 4.05
N LEU A 277 12.88 -7.03 2.91
CA LEU A 277 11.81 -7.89 2.38
C LEU A 277 12.33 -9.27 1.95
N GLU A 278 13.63 -9.43 1.70
CA GLU A 278 14.24 -10.68 1.24
C GLU A 278 13.58 -11.22 -0.05
N LEU A 279 13.29 -10.33 -1.00
CA LEU A 279 12.73 -10.73 -2.29
C LEU A 279 13.77 -11.49 -3.15
N PRO A 280 13.35 -12.47 -3.97
CA PRO A 280 14.24 -13.12 -4.92
C PRO A 280 14.94 -12.11 -5.84
N ALA A 281 16.20 -12.36 -6.18
CA ALA A 281 17.02 -11.42 -6.97
C ALA A 281 16.38 -11.03 -8.31
N GLU A 282 15.72 -11.97 -8.99
CA GLU A 282 15.00 -11.70 -10.23
C GLU A 282 13.82 -10.73 -10.02
N VAL A 283 13.04 -10.91 -8.96
CA VAL A 283 11.94 -10.01 -8.59
C VAL A 283 12.47 -8.64 -8.24
N GLY A 284 13.55 -8.57 -7.45
CA GLY A 284 14.24 -7.32 -7.13
C GLY A 284 14.71 -6.57 -8.38
N LYS A 285 15.29 -7.29 -9.36
CA LYS A 285 15.69 -6.72 -10.64
C LYS A 285 14.50 -6.18 -11.44
N ARG A 286 13.39 -6.93 -11.55
CA ARG A 286 12.18 -6.48 -12.26
C ARG A 286 11.59 -5.22 -11.62
N ILE A 287 11.57 -5.14 -10.29
CA ILE A 287 11.14 -3.94 -9.55
C ILE A 287 12.04 -2.75 -9.89
N ILE A 288 13.37 -2.94 -9.89
CA ILE A 288 14.31 -1.88 -10.28
C ILE A 288 14.10 -1.46 -11.74
N ASP A 289 13.93 -2.40 -12.68
CA ASP A 289 13.68 -2.08 -14.10
C ASP A 289 12.38 -1.27 -14.29
N LEU A 290 11.32 -1.61 -13.56
CA LEU A 290 10.04 -0.90 -13.57
C LEU A 290 10.12 0.46 -12.88
N GLU A 291 10.86 0.55 -11.77
CA GLU A 291 11.19 1.81 -11.12
C GLU A 291 12.02 2.68 -12.06
N GLU A 292 12.96 2.12 -12.82
CA GLU A 292 13.79 2.80 -13.81
C GLU A 292 13.02 3.21 -15.07
N ALA A 293 11.89 2.57 -15.35
CA ALA A 293 10.98 2.93 -16.44
C ALA A 293 9.86 3.90 -16.02
N GLY A 294 9.49 3.93 -14.73
CA GLY A 294 8.61 4.96 -14.13
C GLY A 294 7.22 4.47 -13.81
N TYR A 295 7.03 3.15 -13.74
CA TYR A 295 5.73 2.55 -13.48
C TYR A 295 5.50 2.17 -12.02
N LEU A 296 6.54 2.19 -11.18
CA LEU A 296 6.45 1.97 -9.73
C LEU A 296 7.62 2.64 -9.00
N THR A 297 7.66 2.55 -7.66
CA THR A 297 8.87 2.80 -6.86
C THR A 297 9.10 1.67 -5.86
N LYS A 298 10.37 1.42 -5.49
CA LYS A 298 10.73 0.46 -4.42
C LYS A 298 10.02 0.80 -3.11
N GLU A 299 9.88 2.09 -2.82
CA GLU A 299 9.25 2.59 -1.59
C GLU A 299 7.82 2.08 -1.47
N ILE A 300 7.02 2.24 -2.53
CA ILE A 300 5.63 1.79 -2.53
C ILE A 300 5.53 0.26 -2.45
N ILE A 301 6.37 -0.49 -3.16
CA ILE A 301 6.36 -1.96 -3.06
C ILE A 301 6.69 -2.43 -1.64
N THR A 302 7.64 -1.78 -1.00
CA THR A 302 8.02 -2.12 0.38
C THR A 302 6.88 -1.86 1.35
N GLU A 303 6.22 -0.71 1.18
CA GLU A 303 5.12 -0.31 2.03
C GLU A 303 3.89 -1.20 1.88
N ILE A 304 3.45 -1.52 0.65
CA ILE A 304 2.24 -2.34 0.45
C ILE A 304 2.39 -3.76 1.03
N ILE A 305 3.62 -4.31 1.01
CA ILE A 305 3.94 -5.58 1.66
C ILE A 305 3.92 -5.40 3.19
N THR A 306 4.56 -4.35 3.70
CA THR A 306 4.60 -4.05 5.14
C THR A 306 3.19 -3.86 5.71
N LEU A 307 2.31 -3.15 5.00
CA LEU A 307 0.92 -2.91 5.39
C LEU A 307 0.03 -4.15 5.21
N GLY A 308 0.55 -5.25 4.65
CA GLY A 308 -0.20 -6.48 4.39
C GLY A 308 -1.32 -6.30 3.37
N ILE A 309 -1.23 -5.32 2.46
CA ILE A 309 -2.21 -5.18 1.37
C ILE A 309 -2.04 -6.32 0.36
N TRP A 310 -0.78 -6.65 0.07
CA TRP A 310 -0.37 -7.87 -0.61
C TRP A 310 0.63 -8.61 0.28
N SER A 311 0.53 -9.93 0.34
CA SER A 311 1.57 -10.71 1.02
C SER A 311 2.87 -10.70 0.21
N LYS A 312 4.01 -10.91 0.88
CA LYS A 312 5.30 -11.04 0.19
C LYS A 312 5.24 -12.12 -0.90
N ASP A 313 4.64 -13.26 -0.60
CA ASP A 313 4.58 -14.41 -1.49
C ASP A 313 3.66 -14.14 -2.70
N GLU A 314 2.56 -13.41 -2.51
CA GLU A 314 1.70 -12.90 -3.59
C GLU A 314 2.47 -11.97 -4.52
N VAL A 315 3.24 -11.01 -3.97
CA VAL A 315 4.06 -10.10 -4.78
C VAL A 315 5.12 -10.87 -5.56
N ILE A 316 5.82 -11.82 -4.93
CA ILE A 316 6.81 -12.66 -5.62
C ILE A 316 6.16 -13.40 -6.80
N TRP A 317 5.03 -14.08 -6.56
CA TRP A 317 4.34 -14.83 -7.60
C TRP A 317 3.91 -13.93 -8.77
N VAL A 318 3.30 -12.79 -8.46
CA VAL A 318 2.84 -11.83 -9.47
C VAL A 318 4.02 -11.30 -10.28
N PHE A 319 5.12 -10.89 -9.63
CA PHE A 319 6.29 -10.39 -10.34
C PHE A 319 6.99 -11.44 -11.18
N VAL A 320 6.87 -12.73 -10.87
CA VAL A 320 7.42 -13.83 -11.68
C VAL A 320 6.55 -14.11 -12.90
N ASN A 321 5.22 -14.13 -12.72
CA ASN A 321 4.30 -14.72 -13.71
C ASN A 321 3.47 -13.70 -14.50
N ALA A 322 3.21 -12.51 -13.96
CA ALA A 322 2.39 -11.52 -14.66
C ALA A 322 3.23 -10.76 -15.71
N PRO A 323 2.65 -10.45 -16.89
CA PRO A 323 3.31 -9.62 -17.91
C PRO A 323 3.49 -8.18 -17.45
N ARG A 324 2.50 -7.67 -16.70
CA ARG A 324 2.45 -6.32 -16.13
C ARG A 324 2.21 -6.37 -14.62
N PRO A 325 3.18 -6.87 -13.83
CA PRO A 325 2.99 -7.10 -12.40
C PRO A 325 2.66 -5.82 -11.64
N GLU A 326 3.26 -4.70 -12.04
CA GLU A 326 3.01 -3.39 -11.45
C GLU A 326 1.56 -2.94 -11.61
N ALA A 327 0.91 -3.32 -12.71
CA ALA A 327 -0.45 -2.91 -13.01
C ALA A 327 -1.46 -3.54 -12.04
N LEU A 328 -1.26 -4.82 -11.73
CA LEU A 328 -2.02 -5.52 -10.68
C LEU A 328 -1.66 -4.99 -9.29
N ILE A 329 -0.37 -5.03 -8.95
CA ILE A 329 0.09 -4.74 -7.59
C ILE A 329 -0.25 -3.30 -7.19
N LEU A 330 -0.09 -2.32 -8.09
CA LEU A 330 -0.42 -0.92 -7.81
C LEU A 330 -1.85 -0.54 -8.19
N GLY A 331 -2.56 -1.43 -8.88
CA GLY A 331 -3.84 -1.13 -9.47
C GLY A 331 -3.78 -0.11 -10.61
N SER A 332 -2.64 0.16 -11.25
CA SER A 332 -2.54 1.28 -12.21
C SER A 332 -3.48 1.16 -13.41
N ASP A 333 -3.97 -0.04 -13.72
CA ASP A 333 -5.01 -0.24 -14.73
C ASP A 333 -6.37 0.30 -14.25
N PRO A 334 -6.96 1.27 -14.98
CA PRO A 334 -8.31 1.74 -14.70
C PRO A 334 -9.35 0.76 -15.22
N VAL A 335 -10.53 0.72 -14.60
CA VAL A 335 -11.65 -0.12 -15.05
C VAL A 335 -12.12 0.30 -16.46
N GLU A 336 -11.98 1.59 -16.78
CA GLU A 336 -12.24 2.13 -18.12
C GLU A 336 -11.36 1.48 -19.20
N ASP A 337 -10.20 0.93 -18.86
CA ASP A 337 -9.39 0.12 -19.79
C ASP A 337 -9.63 -1.37 -19.52
N ARG A 338 -10.79 -1.87 -19.99
CA ARG A 338 -11.30 -3.22 -19.68
C ARG A 338 -10.27 -4.34 -19.86
N PHE A 339 -9.49 -4.30 -20.94
CA PHE A 339 -8.55 -5.38 -21.29
C PHE A 339 -7.35 -5.45 -20.34
N SER A 340 -6.73 -4.30 -20.08
CA SER A 340 -5.64 -4.19 -19.12
C SER A 340 -6.14 -4.58 -17.72
N PHE A 341 -7.32 -4.08 -17.34
CA PHE A 341 -7.93 -4.36 -16.06
C PHE A 341 -8.26 -5.84 -15.85
N ILE A 342 -8.87 -6.51 -16.84
CA ILE A 342 -9.22 -7.93 -16.73
C ILE A 342 -7.97 -8.82 -16.72
N GLU A 343 -6.91 -8.46 -17.45
CA GLU A 343 -5.61 -9.14 -17.33
C GLU A 343 -5.11 -9.10 -15.88
N SER A 344 -5.05 -7.88 -15.30
CA SER A 344 -4.64 -7.69 -13.92
C SER A 344 -5.50 -8.50 -12.94
N LEU A 345 -6.83 -8.48 -13.08
CA LEU A 345 -7.73 -9.28 -12.24
C LEU A 345 -7.42 -10.77 -12.33
N ASN A 346 -7.18 -11.32 -13.52
CA ASN A 346 -6.93 -12.75 -13.68
C ASN A 346 -5.64 -13.22 -12.98
N TYR A 347 -4.56 -12.45 -13.06
CA TYR A 347 -3.35 -12.77 -12.28
C TYR A 347 -3.58 -12.56 -10.78
N GLY A 348 -4.39 -11.57 -10.39
CA GLY A 348 -4.78 -11.34 -9.00
C GLY A 348 -5.58 -12.51 -8.42
N ARG A 349 -6.51 -13.08 -9.19
CA ARG A 349 -7.32 -14.25 -8.78
C ARG A 349 -6.42 -15.44 -8.49
N VAL A 350 -5.44 -15.71 -9.36
CA VAL A 350 -4.47 -16.82 -9.17
C VAL A 350 -3.65 -16.63 -7.90
N ALA A 351 -3.09 -15.44 -7.69
CA ALA A 351 -2.24 -15.17 -6.53
C ALA A 351 -3.03 -15.27 -5.21
N LEU A 352 -4.22 -14.67 -5.17
CA LEU A 352 -5.06 -14.64 -3.98
C LEU A 352 -5.63 -16.03 -3.64
N MET A 353 -5.92 -16.85 -4.64
CA MET A 353 -6.55 -18.16 -4.44
C MET A 353 -5.67 -19.13 -3.64
N ALA A 354 -4.35 -19.15 -3.88
CA ALA A 354 -3.43 -19.99 -3.11
C ALA A 354 -3.40 -19.56 -1.64
N THR A 355 -3.33 -18.25 -1.37
CA THR A 355 -3.39 -17.70 -0.01
C THR A 355 -4.73 -18.02 0.67
N ARG A 356 -5.84 -17.96 -0.07
CA ARG A 356 -7.17 -18.30 0.46
C ARG A 356 -7.29 -19.78 0.80
N LEU A 357 -6.75 -20.66 -0.03
CA LEU A 357 -6.67 -22.10 0.26
C LEU A 357 -5.85 -22.36 1.53
N LYS A 358 -4.69 -21.72 1.69
CA LYS A 358 -3.88 -21.79 2.91
C LYS A 358 -4.69 -21.44 4.16
N PHE A 359 -5.42 -20.33 4.12
CA PHE A 359 -6.25 -19.91 5.25
C PHE A 359 -7.44 -20.84 5.49
N ALA A 360 -8.02 -21.41 4.44
CA ALA A 360 -9.10 -22.38 4.56
C ALA A 360 -8.62 -23.70 5.18
N VAL A 361 -7.45 -24.20 4.77
CA VAL A 361 -6.80 -25.36 5.40
C VAL A 361 -6.52 -25.08 6.88
N LEU A 362 -5.93 -23.93 7.20
CA LEU A 362 -5.71 -23.54 8.59
C LEU A 362 -7.00 -23.44 9.39
N ALA A 363 -8.09 -22.93 8.81
CA ALA A 363 -9.37 -22.83 9.49
C ALA A 363 -9.96 -24.21 9.79
N GLU A 364 -9.92 -25.14 8.84
CA GLU A 364 -10.40 -26.52 9.00
C GLU A 364 -9.58 -27.26 10.08
N MET A 365 -8.25 -27.15 10.03
CA MET A 365 -7.36 -27.77 11.01
C MET A 365 -7.57 -27.24 12.44
N ASN A 366 -8.11 -26.03 12.54
CA ASN A 366 -8.40 -25.35 13.80
C ASN A 366 -9.88 -25.45 14.20
N GLU A 367 -10.71 -26.15 13.43
CA GLU A 367 -12.13 -26.29 13.75
C GLU A 367 -12.31 -27.03 15.07
N GLY A 368 -13.16 -26.50 15.95
CA GLY A 368 -13.41 -27.07 17.28
C GLY A 368 -12.39 -26.71 18.35
N PHE A 369 -11.27 -26.09 17.99
CA PHE A 369 -10.29 -25.59 18.95
C PHE A 369 -10.62 -24.16 19.42
N LYS A 370 -10.39 -23.89 20.70
CA LYS A 370 -10.39 -22.53 21.24
C LYS A 370 -9.16 -21.77 20.76
N LEU A 371 -9.21 -20.44 20.79
CA LEU A 371 -8.06 -19.58 20.44
C LEU A 371 -6.79 -19.98 21.22
N GLU A 372 -6.91 -20.33 22.49
CA GLU A 372 -5.80 -20.77 23.32
C GLU A 372 -5.21 -22.13 22.86
N GLU A 373 -6.06 -23.06 22.41
CA GLU A 373 -5.64 -24.38 21.94
C GLU A 373 -4.97 -24.28 20.56
N ILE A 374 -5.52 -23.45 19.66
CA ILE A 374 -4.90 -23.12 18.35
C ILE A 374 -3.48 -22.58 18.55
N GLU A 375 -3.27 -21.78 19.60
CA GLU A 375 -1.96 -21.22 19.91
C GLU A 375 -0.94 -22.26 20.40
N GLU A 376 -1.40 -23.31 21.08
CA GLU A 376 -0.56 -24.43 21.57
C GLU A 376 -0.21 -25.42 20.46
N ILE A 377 -1.13 -25.64 19.51
CA ILE A 377 -1.04 -26.68 18.48
C ILE A 377 0.11 -26.42 17.49
N LYS A 378 0.67 -25.21 17.42
CA LYS A 378 1.82 -24.83 16.55
C LYS A 378 1.64 -25.20 15.07
N THR A 379 0.44 -25.58 14.63
CA THR A 379 0.15 -25.87 13.23
C THR A 379 0.39 -24.61 12.41
N ASN A 380 1.22 -24.76 11.40
CA ASN A 380 1.58 -23.71 10.48
C ASN A 380 1.45 -24.25 9.06
N CYS A 381 0.77 -23.47 8.23
CA CYS A 381 0.61 -23.74 6.83
C CYS A 381 1.13 -22.54 6.06
N THR A 382 2.01 -22.78 5.09
CA THR A 382 2.65 -21.76 4.27
C THR A 382 2.43 -22.05 2.79
N VAL A 383 2.41 -20.99 1.99
CA VAL A 383 2.42 -21.10 0.52
C VAL A 383 3.65 -20.39 0.01
N GLU A 384 4.39 -21.06 -0.85
CA GLU A 384 5.61 -20.52 -1.45
C GLU A 384 5.49 -20.54 -2.98
N PRO A 385 5.77 -19.43 -3.66
CA PRO A 385 5.69 -19.38 -5.12
C PRO A 385 6.87 -20.11 -5.76
N LYS A 386 6.58 -20.93 -6.77
CA LYS A 386 7.59 -21.68 -7.53
C LYS A 386 7.24 -21.66 -9.01
N ASN A 387 7.86 -20.76 -9.77
CA ASN A 387 7.50 -20.49 -11.18
C ASN A 387 5.99 -20.23 -11.28
N GLU A 388 5.28 -20.95 -12.15
CA GLU A 388 3.82 -20.85 -12.33
C GLU A 388 3.01 -21.57 -11.24
N PHE A 389 3.67 -22.30 -10.33
CA PHE A 389 3.05 -23.08 -9.27
C PHE A 389 3.11 -22.38 -7.91
N TRP A 390 2.33 -22.93 -6.99
CA TRP A 390 2.48 -22.72 -5.55
C TRP A 390 2.84 -24.04 -4.87
N LEU A 391 3.73 -23.97 -3.88
CA LEU A 391 4.00 -25.08 -2.96
C LEU A 391 3.27 -24.80 -1.66
N LEU A 392 2.28 -25.63 -1.35
CA LEU A 392 1.58 -25.62 -0.06
C LEU A 392 2.29 -26.56 0.89
N TRP A 393 2.77 -26.03 2.01
CA TRP A 393 3.41 -26.78 3.07
C TRP A 393 2.57 -26.71 4.33
N CYS A 394 2.48 -27.82 5.06
CA CYS A 394 1.95 -27.83 6.42
C CYS A 394 2.89 -28.64 7.31
N ASN A 395 3.09 -28.21 8.55
CA ASN A 395 3.93 -28.93 9.51
C ASN A 395 3.19 -30.05 10.26
N ASP A 396 1.91 -30.24 9.97
CA ASP A 396 1.06 -31.32 10.47
C ASP A 396 0.25 -31.93 9.31
N LYS A 397 -0.37 -33.08 9.53
CA LYS A 397 -1.23 -33.73 8.55
C LYS A 397 -2.48 -32.89 8.32
N PHE A 398 -2.88 -32.75 7.07
CA PHE A 398 -4.05 -31.96 6.71
C PHE A 398 -4.81 -32.61 5.56
N HIS A 399 -6.06 -32.19 5.36
CA HIS A 399 -6.81 -32.46 4.14
C HIS A 399 -7.29 -31.12 3.58
N PHE A 400 -7.73 -31.11 2.32
CA PHE A 400 -8.39 -29.92 1.79
C PHE A 400 -9.77 -29.74 2.43
N PRO A 401 -10.22 -28.49 2.66
CA PRO A 401 -11.54 -28.26 3.25
C PRO A 401 -12.63 -28.85 2.37
N THR A 402 -13.66 -29.44 3.00
CA THR A 402 -14.72 -30.17 2.27
C THR A 402 -15.42 -29.34 1.19
N LEU A 403 -15.56 -28.03 1.41
CA LEU A 403 -16.16 -27.09 0.46
C LEU A 403 -15.34 -26.87 -0.82
N TRP A 404 -14.07 -27.31 -0.84
CA TRP A 404 -13.20 -27.21 -2.02
C TRP A 404 -13.21 -28.48 -2.88
N LEU A 405 -13.83 -29.55 -2.40
CA LEU A 405 -13.83 -30.85 -3.08
C LEU A 405 -15.10 -31.01 -3.92
N ALA A 406 -14.98 -31.45 -5.17
CA ALA A 406 -16.13 -31.75 -6.03
C ALA A 406 -16.99 -32.88 -5.47
N ASP A 407 -16.33 -33.95 -5.02
CA ASP A 407 -16.95 -35.05 -4.30
C ASP A 407 -16.60 -34.91 -2.82
N ARG A 408 -17.59 -35.08 -1.93
CA ARG A 408 -17.41 -35.01 -0.46
C ARG A 408 -16.68 -36.24 0.08
N ASN A 409 -15.53 -36.58 -0.50
CA ASN A 409 -14.64 -37.60 0.03
C ASN A 409 -13.50 -36.91 0.81
N PRO A 410 -13.70 -36.60 2.10
CA PRO A 410 -12.68 -35.96 2.93
C PRO A 410 -11.51 -36.89 3.30
N ASP A 411 -11.53 -38.17 2.89
CA ASP A 411 -10.64 -39.18 3.46
C ASP A 411 -9.18 -39.08 2.97
N LEU A 412 -8.88 -38.15 2.04
CA LEU A 412 -7.51 -37.96 1.58
C LEU A 412 -6.73 -37.01 2.48
N TRP A 413 -5.88 -37.59 3.30
CA TRP A 413 -4.93 -36.88 4.14
C TRP A 413 -3.56 -36.74 3.46
N PHE A 414 -3.03 -35.52 3.48
CA PHE A 414 -1.66 -35.20 3.11
C PHE A 414 -0.75 -35.37 4.33
N LYS A 415 0.45 -35.91 4.10
CA LYS A 415 1.47 -36.08 5.13
C LYS A 415 2.02 -34.73 5.57
N ASP A 416 2.45 -34.68 6.83
CA ASP A 416 3.13 -33.52 7.39
C ASP A 416 4.47 -33.28 6.68
N ARG A 417 4.83 -32.01 6.50
CA ARG A 417 6.12 -31.54 5.95
C ARG A 417 6.46 -32.01 4.53
N GLU A 418 5.52 -32.61 3.81
CA GLU A 418 5.66 -32.88 2.38
C GLU A 418 4.84 -31.84 1.59
N PRO A 419 5.39 -31.21 0.54
CA PRO A 419 4.67 -30.14 -0.16
C PRO A 419 3.60 -30.70 -1.10
N VAL A 420 2.53 -29.93 -1.27
CA VAL A 420 1.54 -30.11 -2.33
C VAL A 420 1.74 -29.06 -3.41
N LEU A 421 1.90 -29.48 -4.66
CA LEU A 421 2.05 -28.58 -5.80
C LEU A 421 0.67 -28.14 -6.29
N LEU A 422 0.42 -26.83 -6.30
CA LEU A 422 -0.83 -26.23 -6.75
C LEU A 422 -0.61 -25.50 -8.08
N LEU A 423 -1.41 -25.83 -9.09
CA LEU A 423 -1.59 -25.02 -10.30
C LEU A 423 -2.93 -24.32 -10.22
N CYS A 424 -2.90 -23.03 -9.89
CA CYS A 424 -4.10 -22.21 -9.72
C CYS A 424 -4.54 -21.63 -11.08
N ARG A 425 -5.78 -21.94 -11.52
CA ARG A 425 -6.39 -21.47 -12.77
C ARG A 425 -7.87 -21.06 -12.58
N PRO A 426 -8.17 -20.07 -11.71
CA PRO A 426 -9.53 -19.63 -11.46
C PRO A 426 -10.03 -18.79 -12.62
N HIS A 427 -11.02 -19.29 -13.35
CA HIS A 427 -11.70 -18.54 -14.41
C HIS A 427 -13.04 -19.19 -14.75
N ILE A 428 -13.89 -18.41 -15.42
CA ILE A 428 -15.22 -18.87 -15.83
C ILE A 428 -15.07 -19.80 -17.06
N PRO A 429 -15.76 -20.97 -17.08
CA PRO A 429 -15.69 -21.90 -18.19
C PRO A 429 -16.29 -21.30 -19.47
N ALA A 430 -15.59 -21.50 -20.60
CA ALA A 430 -16.00 -21.11 -21.94
C ALA A 430 -16.85 -22.21 -22.61
N SER A 431 -16.85 -22.29 -23.95
CA SER A 431 -17.45 -23.41 -24.69
C SER A 431 -16.79 -24.74 -24.32
N LYS A 432 -17.57 -25.82 -24.40
CA LYS A 432 -17.14 -27.17 -24.01
C LYS A 432 -15.85 -27.60 -24.71
N GLU A 433 -15.78 -27.44 -26.02
CA GLU A 433 -14.65 -27.92 -26.83
C GLU A 433 -13.35 -27.23 -26.43
N TYR A 434 -13.38 -25.89 -26.37
CA TYR A 434 -12.25 -25.08 -25.99
C TYR A 434 -11.82 -25.34 -24.54
N GLU A 435 -12.79 -25.44 -23.63
CA GLU A 435 -12.51 -25.64 -22.22
C GLU A 435 -11.86 -27.00 -21.92
N LEU A 436 -12.38 -28.06 -22.54
CA LEU A 436 -11.82 -29.40 -22.35
C LEU A 436 -10.40 -29.52 -22.93
N GLU A 437 -10.09 -28.81 -24.02
CA GLU A 437 -8.72 -28.73 -24.55
C GLU A 437 -7.79 -28.01 -23.58
N ARG A 438 -8.23 -26.88 -23.02
CA ARG A 438 -7.47 -26.11 -22.06
C ARG A 438 -7.25 -26.84 -20.73
N LEU A 439 -8.27 -27.54 -20.22
CA LEU A 439 -8.14 -28.38 -19.03
C LEU A 439 -7.13 -29.52 -19.24
N LYS A 440 -7.09 -30.12 -20.44
CA LYS A 440 -6.07 -31.12 -20.79
C LYS A 440 -4.66 -30.53 -20.76
N SER A 441 -4.46 -29.32 -21.29
CA SER A 441 -3.13 -28.70 -21.25
C SER A 441 -2.66 -28.40 -19.82
N TYR A 442 -3.55 -27.96 -18.93
CA TYR A 442 -3.23 -27.80 -17.51
C TYR A 442 -2.88 -29.12 -16.82
N LEU A 443 -3.61 -30.19 -17.15
CA LEU A 443 -3.31 -31.53 -16.66
C LEU A 443 -1.93 -31.98 -17.14
N GLU A 444 -1.57 -31.72 -18.39
CA GLU A 444 -0.25 -32.05 -18.93
C GLU A 444 0.87 -31.27 -18.24
N ILE A 445 0.68 -29.97 -17.97
CA ILE A 445 1.64 -29.15 -17.20
C ILE A 445 1.91 -29.80 -15.83
N LEU A 446 0.85 -30.16 -15.10
CA LEU A 446 1.00 -30.80 -13.79
C LEU A 446 1.63 -32.20 -13.89
N VAL A 447 1.19 -33.04 -14.82
CA VAL A 447 1.76 -34.39 -15.00
C VAL A 447 3.26 -34.32 -15.29
N ASN A 448 3.68 -33.37 -16.14
CA ASN A 448 5.07 -33.18 -16.53
C ASN A 448 5.94 -32.43 -15.50
N ALA A 449 5.32 -31.82 -14.48
CA ALA A 449 6.01 -31.17 -13.37
C ALA A 449 6.94 -32.17 -12.65
N LYS A 450 8.21 -31.78 -12.45
CA LYS A 450 9.27 -32.66 -11.89
C LYS A 450 9.55 -32.39 -10.41
N GLU A 451 8.79 -31.49 -9.81
CA GLU A 451 8.91 -31.08 -8.43
C GLU A 451 8.68 -32.29 -7.50
N PRO A 452 9.55 -32.52 -6.50
CA PRO A 452 9.40 -33.63 -5.56
C PRO A 452 8.30 -33.30 -4.54
N VAL A 453 7.06 -33.57 -4.91
CA VAL A 453 5.85 -33.27 -4.11
C VAL A 453 5.05 -34.54 -3.82
N GLN A 454 4.31 -34.55 -2.71
CA GLN A 454 3.45 -35.69 -2.37
C GLN A 454 2.21 -35.77 -3.26
N ALA A 455 1.72 -34.62 -3.70
CA ALA A 455 0.52 -34.51 -4.52
C ALA A 455 0.59 -33.30 -5.44
N LYS A 456 -0.12 -33.43 -6.57
CA LYS A 456 -0.28 -32.39 -7.58
C LYS A 456 -1.75 -32.03 -7.68
N CYS A 457 -2.06 -30.74 -7.64
CA CYS A 457 -3.42 -30.26 -7.56
C CYS A 457 -3.67 -29.16 -8.60
N LEU A 458 -4.73 -29.33 -9.38
CA LEU A 458 -5.31 -28.30 -10.22
C LEU A 458 -6.41 -27.59 -9.44
N VAL A 459 -6.26 -26.28 -9.23
CA VAL A 459 -7.23 -25.47 -8.50
C VAL A 459 -8.04 -24.66 -9.51
N LEU A 460 -9.31 -25.03 -9.68
CA LEU A 460 -10.28 -24.39 -10.57
C LEU A 460 -11.27 -23.57 -9.74
N SER A 461 -12.14 -22.84 -10.43
CA SER A 461 -13.17 -22.05 -9.78
C SER A 461 -14.49 -22.78 -9.66
N ASN A 462 -15.34 -22.35 -8.72
CA ASN A 462 -16.66 -22.97 -8.47
C ASN A 462 -17.56 -23.04 -9.71
N GLU A 463 -17.38 -22.10 -10.64
CA GLU A 463 -18.19 -21.98 -11.85
C GLU A 463 -18.13 -23.23 -12.74
N TYR A 464 -17.06 -24.04 -12.64
CA TYR A 464 -16.94 -25.31 -13.35
C TYR A 464 -17.89 -26.41 -12.87
N ILE A 465 -18.30 -26.38 -11.61
CA ILE A 465 -19.19 -27.37 -11.01
C ILE A 465 -20.61 -26.83 -10.82
N SER A 466 -20.85 -25.59 -11.23
CA SER A 466 -22.16 -24.96 -11.19
C SER A 466 -22.88 -25.12 -12.53
N PRO A 467 -24.05 -25.78 -12.59
CA PRO A 467 -24.80 -25.94 -13.83
C PRO A 467 -25.33 -24.61 -14.39
N TYR A 468 -25.32 -23.54 -13.58
CA TYR A 468 -25.66 -22.20 -14.03
C TYR A 468 -24.56 -21.58 -14.90
N TYR A 469 -23.29 -21.88 -14.62
CA TYR A 469 -22.15 -21.30 -15.33
C TYR A 469 -21.50 -22.27 -16.31
N CYS A 470 -21.52 -23.57 -16.04
CA CYS A 470 -20.98 -24.60 -16.91
C CYS A 470 -22.12 -25.47 -17.46
N LYS A 471 -22.31 -25.49 -18.78
CA LYS A 471 -23.35 -26.31 -19.41
C LYS A 471 -22.94 -27.80 -19.57
N PHE A 472 -21.70 -28.13 -19.27
CA PHE A 472 -21.07 -29.45 -19.48
C PHE A 472 -20.43 -29.97 -18.19
N VAL A 473 -21.13 -29.80 -17.06
CA VAL A 473 -20.65 -30.20 -15.73
C VAL A 473 -20.29 -31.69 -15.67
N ASP A 474 -21.02 -32.54 -16.39
CA ASP A 474 -20.76 -33.99 -16.37
C ASP A 474 -19.43 -34.33 -17.07
N GLU A 475 -19.10 -33.64 -18.15
CA GLU A 475 -17.79 -33.77 -18.80
C GLU A 475 -16.65 -33.22 -17.93
N VAL A 476 -16.91 -32.18 -17.13
CA VAL A 476 -15.97 -31.71 -16.11
C VAL A 476 -15.75 -32.79 -15.05
N LYS A 477 -16.80 -33.47 -14.57
CA LYS A 477 -16.66 -34.60 -13.64
C LYS A 477 -15.84 -35.74 -14.24
N ASP A 478 -16.05 -36.06 -15.52
CA ASP A 478 -15.25 -37.06 -16.23
C ASP A 478 -13.79 -36.63 -16.37
N PHE A 479 -13.53 -35.34 -16.59
CA PHE A 479 -12.18 -34.79 -16.57
C PHE A 479 -11.54 -34.93 -15.17
N VAL A 480 -12.27 -34.63 -14.10
CA VAL A 480 -11.78 -34.78 -12.72
C VAL A 480 -11.34 -36.22 -12.45
N LYS A 481 -12.14 -37.22 -12.85
CA LYS A 481 -11.77 -38.65 -12.73
C LYS A 481 -10.50 -38.98 -13.50
N LYS A 482 -10.39 -38.53 -14.75
CA LYS A 482 -9.18 -38.73 -15.59
C LYS A 482 -7.94 -38.06 -15.01
N ALA A 483 -8.09 -36.89 -14.40
CA ALA A 483 -7.00 -36.21 -13.71
C ALA A 483 -6.52 -37.04 -12.51
N GLN A 484 -7.45 -37.58 -11.71
CA GLN A 484 -7.14 -38.43 -10.56
C GLN A 484 -6.43 -39.73 -10.98
N GLU A 485 -6.84 -40.37 -12.08
CA GLU A 485 -6.16 -41.53 -12.67
C GLU A 485 -4.70 -41.23 -13.06
N LYS A 486 -4.39 -39.97 -13.38
CA LYS A 486 -3.03 -39.49 -13.67
C LYS A 486 -2.30 -38.94 -12.43
N GLY A 487 -2.85 -39.16 -11.22
CA GLY A 487 -2.26 -38.69 -9.96
C GLY A 487 -2.39 -37.18 -9.73
N VAL A 488 -3.35 -36.53 -10.38
CA VAL A 488 -3.63 -35.09 -10.21
C VAL A 488 -5.00 -34.89 -9.57
N GLN A 489 -5.02 -34.21 -8.44
CA GLN A 489 -6.24 -33.81 -7.75
C GLN A 489 -6.84 -32.58 -8.42
N VAL A 490 -8.16 -32.49 -8.51
CA VAL A 490 -8.84 -31.26 -8.96
C VAL A 490 -9.73 -30.76 -7.84
N ILE A 491 -9.49 -29.52 -7.41
CA ILE A 491 -10.25 -28.85 -6.37
C ILE A 491 -10.84 -27.54 -6.91
N PHE A 492 -11.92 -27.08 -6.29
CA PHE A 492 -12.72 -25.93 -6.73
C PHE A 492 -12.80 -24.89 -5.62
N THR A 493 -12.73 -23.60 -5.95
CA THR A 493 -12.97 -22.56 -4.94
C THR A 493 -14.42 -22.62 -4.44
N PRO A 494 -14.68 -22.41 -3.14
CA PRO A 494 -16.06 -22.40 -2.63
C PRO A 494 -16.79 -21.08 -2.95
N THR A 495 -16.05 -20.03 -3.28
CA THR A 495 -16.58 -18.70 -3.57
C THR A 495 -16.62 -18.44 -5.06
N ARG A 496 -17.64 -17.65 -5.47
CA ARG A 496 -17.71 -17.06 -6.81
C ARG A 496 -16.57 -16.08 -7.04
N ILE A 497 -15.97 -16.16 -8.23
CA ILE A 497 -14.84 -15.31 -8.61
C ILE A 497 -15.24 -13.83 -8.59
N ASP A 498 -16.30 -13.51 -9.33
CA ASP A 498 -16.75 -12.13 -9.63
C ASP A 498 -17.23 -11.37 -8.39
N LEU A 499 -17.83 -12.08 -7.41
CA LEU A 499 -18.37 -11.45 -6.22
C LEU A 499 -17.34 -11.19 -5.13
N TYR A 500 -16.49 -12.18 -4.81
CA TYR A 500 -15.65 -12.10 -3.60
C TYR A 500 -14.18 -11.86 -3.93
N LEU A 501 -13.62 -12.62 -4.87
CA LEU A 501 -12.19 -12.50 -5.21
C LEU A 501 -11.92 -11.17 -5.92
N ASP A 502 -12.73 -10.84 -6.93
CA ASP A 502 -12.58 -9.58 -7.66
C ASP A 502 -12.81 -8.37 -6.76
N GLN A 503 -13.82 -8.41 -5.89
CA GLN A 503 -14.07 -7.32 -4.95
C GLN A 503 -12.89 -7.11 -4.00
N GLU A 504 -12.25 -8.18 -3.53
CA GLU A 504 -11.06 -8.10 -2.70
C GLU A 504 -9.86 -7.54 -3.47
N ILE A 505 -9.57 -8.06 -4.67
CA ILE A 505 -8.47 -7.58 -5.53
C ILE A 505 -8.67 -6.09 -5.84
N GLN A 506 -9.87 -5.70 -6.26
CA GLN A 506 -10.21 -4.31 -6.52
C GLN A 506 -10.10 -3.46 -5.26
N SER A 507 -10.51 -3.96 -4.10
CA SER A 507 -10.34 -3.26 -2.82
C SER A 507 -8.86 -3.04 -2.49
N ARG A 508 -7.99 -4.02 -2.76
CA ARG A 508 -6.53 -3.90 -2.59
C ARG A 508 -5.93 -2.89 -3.57
N MET A 509 -6.20 -3.04 -4.87
CA MET A 509 -5.81 -2.07 -5.91
C MET A 509 -6.25 -0.64 -5.55
N TYR A 510 -7.48 -0.50 -5.08
CA TYR A 510 -8.05 0.77 -4.68
C TYR A 510 -7.39 1.36 -3.44
N LYS A 511 -7.08 0.54 -2.42
CA LYS A 511 -6.29 0.98 -1.26
C LYS A 511 -4.93 1.52 -1.71
N ILE A 512 -4.29 0.88 -2.68
CA ILE A 512 -2.96 1.29 -3.16
C ILE A 512 -3.03 2.55 -4.01
N LYS A 513 -4.08 2.72 -4.84
CA LYS A 513 -4.35 3.99 -5.54
C LYS A 513 -4.48 5.19 -4.60
N LYS A 514 -4.86 4.97 -3.33
CA LYS A 514 -4.87 6.03 -2.31
C LYS A 514 -3.48 6.41 -1.82
N ILE A 515 -2.56 5.45 -1.85
CA ILE A 515 -1.17 5.66 -1.43
C ILE A 515 -0.41 6.36 -2.55
N ALA A 516 -0.49 5.84 -3.78
CA ALA A 516 0.21 6.41 -4.93
C ALA A 516 -0.52 6.11 -6.25
N LYS A 517 -0.47 7.05 -7.20
CA LYS A 517 -0.95 6.87 -8.57
C LYS A 517 0.23 6.68 -9.50
N PHE A 518 0.20 5.61 -10.28
CA PHE A 518 1.19 5.31 -11.32
C PHE A 518 0.51 5.20 -12.68
N PRO A 519 1.22 5.54 -13.76
CA PRO A 519 0.67 5.43 -15.11
C PRO A 519 0.37 3.97 -15.45
N CYS A 520 -0.71 3.74 -16.20
CA CYS A 520 -0.97 2.45 -16.83
C CYS A 520 0.09 2.21 -17.90
N ARG A 521 0.69 1.01 -17.90
CA ARG A 521 1.64 0.60 -18.95
C ARG A 521 0.88 0.01 -20.14
N PRO A 522 0.95 0.62 -21.34
CA PRO A 522 0.42 -0.03 -22.52
C PRO A 522 1.26 -1.27 -22.84
N GLY A 523 0.60 -2.34 -23.26
CA GLY A 523 1.28 -3.56 -23.67
C GLY A 523 0.40 -4.39 -24.59
N PRO A 524 0.99 -5.25 -25.44
CA PRO A 524 0.23 -6.23 -26.19
C PRO A 524 -0.46 -7.20 -25.23
N ILE A 525 -1.73 -7.51 -25.51
CA ILE A 525 -2.55 -8.48 -24.77
C ILE A 525 -3.06 -9.51 -25.79
N LYS A 526 -3.17 -10.81 -25.45
CA LYS A 526 -3.68 -11.80 -26.41
C LYS A 526 -5.17 -11.63 -26.44
N LEU A 527 -5.72 -11.49 -27.62
CA LEU A 527 -7.14 -11.39 -27.79
C LEU A 527 -7.67 -12.63 -28.48
N GLN A 528 -8.76 -13.16 -27.97
CA GLN A 528 -9.65 -14.05 -28.70
C GLN A 528 -10.81 -13.20 -29.21
N ILE A 529 -11.10 -13.29 -30.50
CA ILE A 529 -12.19 -12.59 -31.15
C ILE A 529 -13.30 -13.58 -31.43
N ILE A 530 -14.49 -13.28 -30.92
CA ILE A 530 -15.68 -14.12 -31.04
C ILE A 530 -16.74 -13.33 -31.81
N GLU A 531 -17.28 -13.92 -32.87
CA GLU A 531 -18.42 -13.32 -33.57
C GLU A 531 -19.72 -13.69 -32.84
N VAL A 532 -20.55 -12.67 -32.56
CA VAL A 532 -21.86 -12.84 -31.94
C VAL A 532 -22.93 -12.44 -32.96
N PRO A 533 -23.86 -13.35 -33.33
CA PRO A 533 -24.92 -13.08 -34.30
C PRO A 533 -25.75 -11.84 -33.98
N LYS A 534 -26.22 -11.14 -35.02
CA LYS A 534 -26.92 -9.85 -34.90
C LYS A 534 -28.17 -9.92 -34.02
N GLU A 535 -28.85 -11.06 -34.04
CA GLU A 535 -30.10 -11.32 -33.33
C GLU A 535 -29.92 -11.25 -31.80
N GLN A 536 -28.71 -11.53 -31.31
CA GLN A 536 -28.38 -11.57 -29.88
C GLN A 536 -28.14 -10.17 -29.29
N TRP A 537 -27.84 -9.20 -30.15
CA TRP A 537 -27.69 -7.78 -29.77
C TRP A 537 -29.05 -7.06 -29.74
N ARG A 538 -30.04 -7.58 -30.47
CA ARG A 538 -31.39 -7.02 -30.61
C ARG A 538 -32.42 -8.14 -30.62
N VAL A 539 -32.69 -8.68 -29.44
CA VAL A 539 -33.69 -9.71 -29.21
C VAL A 539 -35.09 -9.06 -29.17
N PRO A 540 -36.03 -9.45 -30.06
CA PRO A 540 -37.36 -8.86 -30.11
C PRO A 540 -38.18 -9.00 -28.82
N ASP A 541 -39.08 -8.04 -28.59
CA ASP A 541 -40.04 -8.10 -27.51
C ASP A 541 -41.03 -9.27 -27.70
N GLY A 542 -40.80 -10.37 -26.98
CA GLY A 542 -41.54 -11.62 -27.08
C GLY A 542 -40.71 -12.86 -27.46
N SER A 543 -39.44 -12.70 -27.87
CA SER A 543 -38.56 -13.85 -28.15
C SER A 543 -38.23 -14.65 -26.87
N LYS A 544 -38.11 -15.97 -27.01
CA LYS A 544 -37.62 -16.88 -25.95
C LYS A 544 -36.09 -16.91 -25.86
N GLU A 545 -35.39 -16.24 -26.77
CA GLU A 545 -33.93 -16.18 -26.77
C GLU A 545 -33.40 -15.40 -25.56
N SER A 546 -32.16 -15.73 -25.17
CA SER A 546 -31.51 -15.07 -24.04
C SER A 546 -31.27 -13.60 -24.36
N ARG A 547 -31.80 -12.70 -23.52
CA ARG A 547 -31.51 -11.25 -23.60
C ARG A 547 -30.25 -10.84 -22.83
N ALA A 548 -29.43 -11.80 -22.39
CA ALA A 548 -28.30 -11.52 -21.53
C ALA A 548 -27.30 -10.55 -22.17
N ILE A 549 -26.92 -10.77 -23.44
CA ILE A 549 -25.99 -9.88 -24.17
C ILE A 549 -26.60 -8.49 -24.35
N GLN A 550 -27.83 -8.39 -24.88
CA GLN A 550 -28.52 -7.10 -25.06
C GLN A 550 -28.64 -6.29 -23.75
N ASN A 551 -29.09 -6.92 -22.66
CA ASN A 551 -29.30 -6.25 -21.39
C ASN A 551 -27.97 -5.79 -20.76
N ALA A 552 -26.94 -6.63 -20.84
CA ALA A 552 -25.61 -6.31 -20.35
C ALA A 552 -24.95 -5.21 -21.19
N PHE A 553 -25.11 -5.24 -22.52
CA PHE A 553 -24.64 -4.23 -23.45
C PHE A 553 -25.17 -2.83 -23.10
N LEU A 554 -26.50 -2.71 -22.96
CA LEU A 554 -27.14 -1.43 -22.63
C LEU A 554 -26.71 -0.93 -21.24
N SER A 555 -26.61 -1.84 -20.28
CA SER A 555 -26.16 -1.51 -18.92
C SER A 555 -24.70 -1.05 -18.89
N ALA A 556 -23.81 -1.75 -19.61
CA ALA A 556 -22.40 -1.39 -19.72
C ALA A 556 -22.21 0.02 -20.30
N LEU A 557 -22.95 0.37 -21.37
CA LEU A 557 -22.93 1.72 -21.93
C LEU A 557 -23.35 2.77 -20.90
N ASN A 558 -24.45 2.54 -20.19
CA ASN A 558 -24.95 3.46 -19.17
C ASN A 558 -23.93 3.65 -18.03
N PHE A 559 -23.33 2.57 -17.53
CA PHE A 559 -22.34 2.65 -16.45
C PHE A 559 -21.04 3.31 -16.92
N ALA A 560 -20.58 3.03 -18.14
CA ALA A 560 -19.42 3.69 -18.73
C ALA A 560 -19.62 5.21 -18.83
N GLN A 561 -20.81 5.68 -19.21
CA GLN A 561 -21.13 7.11 -19.21
C GLN A 561 -21.11 7.72 -17.80
N GLN A 562 -21.47 6.98 -16.75
CA GLN A 562 -21.34 7.47 -15.38
C GLN A 562 -19.87 7.51 -14.92
N LEU A 563 -19.05 6.55 -15.38
CA LEU A 563 -17.61 6.50 -15.13
C LEU A 563 -16.88 7.67 -15.78
N THR A 564 -17.16 8.00 -17.04
CA THR A 564 -16.57 9.19 -17.70
C THR A 564 -16.98 10.48 -17.00
N LYS A 565 -18.21 10.53 -16.45
CA LYS A 565 -18.70 11.62 -15.59
C LYS A 565 -18.11 11.61 -14.17
N LYS A 566 -17.29 10.60 -13.82
CA LYS A 566 -16.64 10.41 -12.51
C LYS A 566 -17.62 10.42 -11.32
N ARG A 567 -18.84 9.91 -11.53
CA ARG A 567 -19.86 9.70 -10.49
C ARG A 567 -19.65 8.31 -9.88
N GLU A 568 -19.83 8.16 -8.56
CA GLU A 568 -19.73 6.88 -7.82
C GLU A 568 -18.74 5.85 -8.42
N VAL A 569 -17.50 6.28 -8.71
CA VAL A 569 -16.56 5.57 -9.61
C VAL A 569 -16.38 4.12 -9.23
N ARG A 570 -16.30 3.83 -7.92
CA ARG A 570 -16.17 2.46 -7.41
C ARG A 570 -17.38 1.59 -7.77
N ARG A 571 -18.60 2.08 -7.54
CA ARG A 571 -19.84 1.35 -7.78
C ARG A 571 -20.02 1.11 -9.28
N TYR A 572 -20.02 2.17 -10.08
CA TYR A 572 -20.22 2.02 -11.53
C TYR A 572 -19.06 1.29 -12.21
N GLY A 573 -17.85 1.32 -11.63
CA GLY A 573 -16.73 0.50 -12.08
C GLY A 573 -17.01 -0.98 -11.91
N MET A 574 -17.47 -1.39 -10.72
CA MET A 574 -17.87 -2.78 -10.46
C MET A 574 -19.00 -3.23 -11.40
N GLU A 575 -20.04 -2.42 -11.55
CA GLU A 575 -21.18 -2.74 -12.41
C GLU A 575 -20.78 -2.81 -13.90
N PHE A 576 -19.95 -1.88 -14.37
CA PHE A 576 -19.41 -1.91 -15.73
C PHE A 576 -18.59 -3.19 -15.98
N ALA A 577 -17.66 -3.51 -15.07
CA ALA A 577 -16.83 -4.71 -15.19
C ALA A 577 -17.67 -6.00 -15.21
N LEU A 578 -18.70 -6.08 -14.36
CA LEU A 578 -19.63 -7.20 -14.30
C LEU A 578 -20.42 -7.35 -15.60
N MET A 579 -20.96 -6.26 -16.15
CA MET A 579 -21.72 -6.32 -17.41
C MET A 579 -20.84 -6.75 -18.59
N CYS A 580 -19.60 -6.26 -18.68
CA CYS A 580 -18.64 -6.72 -19.69
C CYS A 580 -18.34 -8.23 -19.53
N GLU A 581 -18.16 -8.71 -18.29
CA GLU A 581 -17.91 -10.14 -18.02
C GLU A 581 -19.10 -11.03 -18.39
N VAL A 582 -20.34 -10.55 -18.21
CA VAL A 582 -21.53 -11.27 -18.68
C VAL A 582 -21.50 -11.43 -20.21
N ILE A 583 -21.18 -10.36 -20.95
CA ILE A 583 -21.08 -10.42 -22.43
C ILE A 583 -19.97 -11.38 -22.86
N GLU A 584 -18.79 -11.28 -22.25
CA GLU A 584 -17.63 -12.14 -22.51
C GLU A 584 -17.96 -13.62 -22.24
N ARG A 585 -18.63 -13.92 -21.12
CA ARG A 585 -19.07 -15.27 -20.78
C ARG A 585 -20.09 -15.80 -21.78
N GLU A 586 -21.17 -15.06 -22.05
CA GLU A 586 -22.20 -15.52 -22.98
C GLU A 586 -21.63 -15.69 -24.39
N ALA A 587 -20.66 -14.85 -24.79
CA ALA A 587 -20.02 -14.98 -26.08
C ALA A 587 -19.17 -16.25 -26.18
N SER A 588 -18.27 -16.46 -25.22
CA SER A 588 -17.34 -17.59 -25.20
C SER A 588 -18.02 -18.96 -25.06
N GLN A 589 -19.19 -19.01 -24.44
CA GLN A 589 -19.92 -20.26 -24.23
C GLN A 589 -20.76 -20.69 -25.43
N ASN A 590 -21.25 -19.73 -26.23
CA ASN A 590 -22.29 -20.01 -27.22
C ASN A 590 -21.85 -19.78 -28.67
N TYR A 591 -20.73 -19.11 -28.91
CA TYR A 591 -20.30 -18.76 -30.27
C TYR A 591 -18.83 -19.10 -30.55
N LYS A 592 -18.50 -19.08 -31.84
CA LYS A 592 -17.21 -19.53 -32.35
C LYS A 592 -16.16 -18.42 -32.28
N VAL A 593 -14.95 -18.78 -31.85
CA VAL A 593 -13.76 -17.94 -31.99
C VAL A 593 -13.39 -17.84 -33.48
N ILE A 594 -13.37 -16.63 -34.02
CA ILE A 594 -13.02 -16.35 -35.42
C ILE A 594 -11.54 -16.03 -35.60
N ALA A 595 -10.87 -15.54 -34.56
CA ALA A 595 -9.42 -15.26 -34.60
C ALA A 595 -8.79 -15.24 -33.20
N GLU A 596 -7.50 -15.52 -33.15
CA GLU A 596 -6.62 -15.18 -32.03
C GLU A 596 -5.59 -14.15 -32.49
N LEU A 597 -5.41 -13.09 -31.73
CA LEU A 597 -4.52 -11.97 -32.04
C LEU A 597 -3.49 -11.81 -30.94
N ASP A 598 -2.24 -11.58 -31.31
CA ASP A 598 -1.14 -11.27 -30.42
C ASP A 598 -0.37 -10.02 -30.87
N SER A 599 0.60 -9.60 -30.06
CA SER A 599 1.61 -8.60 -30.42
C SER A 599 1.01 -7.29 -30.98
N GLU A 600 1.51 -6.81 -32.13
CA GLU A 600 1.07 -5.55 -32.74
C GLU A 600 -0.38 -5.61 -33.23
N LYS A 601 -0.85 -6.78 -33.69
CA LYS A 601 -2.21 -6.97 -34.19
C LYS A 601 -3.24 -6.77 -33.08
N SER A 602 -2.96 -7.31 -31.89
CA SER A 602 -3.86 -7.10 -30.75
C SER A 602 -3.83 -5.64 -30.28
N LEU A 603 -2.68 -4.98 -30.30
CA LEU A 603 -2.57 -3.55 -29.97
C LEU A 603 -3.40 -2.67 -30.93
N ALA A 604 -3.42 -3.00 -32.23
CA ALA A 604 -4.27 -2.30 -33.20
C ALA A 604 -5.76 -2.45 -32.88
N VAL A 605 -6.21 -3.66 -32.52
CA VAL A 605 -7.59 -3.91 -32.10
C VAL A 605 -7.93 -3.19 -30.79
N LEU A 606 -7.07 -3.27 -29.77
CA LEU A 606 -7.26 -2.56 -28.49
C LEU A 606 -7.44 -1.06 -28.70
N LYS A 607 -6.62 -0.44 -29.55
CA LYS A 607 -6.75 0.98 -29.90
C LYS A 607 -8.08 1.28 -30.57
N ALA A 608 -8.55 0.43 -31.49
CA ALA A 608 -9.83 0.61 -32.19
C ALA A 608 -11.07 0.36 -31.31
N LEU A 609 -10.95 -0.47 -30.26
CA LEU A 609 -11.99 -0.72 -29.26
C LEU A 609 -12.17 0.41 -28.24
N LYS A 610 -11.15 1.27 -28.10
CA LYS A 610 -11.22 2.46 -27.25
C LYS A 610 -12.13 3.50 -27.91
N ARG A 611 -13.17 3.94 -27.20
CA ARG A 611 -14.14 4.92 -27.72
C ARG A 611 -13.53 6.32 -27.75
N GLU A 612 -13.79 7.02 -28.85
CA GLU A 612 -13.37 8.41 -29.08
C GLU A 612 -14.52 9.41 -28.93
N ASP A 613 -15.78 8.94 -28.85
CA ASP A 613 -16.92 9.82 -28.64
C ASP A 613 -16.84 10.54 -27.30
N GLU A 614 -17.30 11.78 -27.25
CA GLU A 614 -17.13 12.66 -26.09
C GLU A 614 -17.69 12.06 -24.79
N SER A 615 -18.78 11.30 -24.88
CA SER A 615 -19.46 10.70 -23.73
C SER A 615 -18.76 9.46 -23.16
N LEU A 616 -18.00 8.74 -23.98
CA LEU A 616 -17.31 7.49 -23.64
C LEU A 616 -15.79 7.59 -23.84
N ARG A 617 -15.25 8.80 -24.03
CA ARG A 617 -13.87 9.01 -24.42
C ARG A 617 -12.91 8.29 -23.48
N GLY A 618 -12.11 7.40 -24.04
CA GLY A 618 -11.09 6.66 -23.33
C GLY A 618 -11.56 5.37 -22.65
N VAL A 619 -12.85 5.02 -22.76
CA VAL A 619 -13.37 3.72 -22.30
C VAL A 619 -13.15 2.67 -23.40
N SER A 620 -12.55 1.55 -23.04
CA SER A 620 -12.40 0.36 -23.87
C SER A 620 -13.51 -0.63 -23.53
N PHE A 621 -14.32 -1.03 -24.52
CA PHE A 621 -15.33 -2.08 -24.35
C PHE A 621 -14.78 -3.42 -24.86
N SER A 622 -15.20 -4.52 -24.24
CA SER A 622 -14.88 -5.87 -24.72
C SER A 622 -15.70 -6.30 -25.93
N PHE A 623 -16.44 -5.38 -26.57
CA PHE A 623 -17.34 -5.71 -27.66
C PHE A 623 -17.52 -4.57 -28.66
N VAL A 624 -18.03 -4.92 -29.84
CA VAL A 624 -18.54 -4.00 -30.86
C VAL A 624 -19.88 -4.54 -31.35
N ALA A 625 -20.94 -3.76 -31.21
CA ALA A 625 -22.26 -4.13 -31.71
C ALA A 625 -22.28 -4.12 -33.25
N PRO A 626 -23.19 -4.88 -33.90
CA PRO A 626 -23.27 -4.95 -35.36
C PRO A 626 -23.33 -3.58 -36.05
N ASP A 627 -24.09 -2.64 -35.49
CA ASP A 627 -24.27 -1.29 -36.05
C ASP A 627 -23.01 -0.41 -35.88
N ASP A 628 -22.13 -0.73 -34.93
CA ASP A 628 -20.86 -0.03 -34.70
C ASP A 628 -19.69 -0.63 -35.51
N MET A 629 -19.85 -1.83 -36.09
CA MET A 629 -18.79 -2.55 -36.81
C MET A 629 -18.16 -1.74 -37.96
N PRO A 630 -18.90 -1.02 -38.82
CA PRO A 630 -18.29 -0.22 -39.88
C PRO A 630 -17.35 0.86 -39.34
N SER A 631 -17.75 1.54 -38.27
CA SER A 631 -16.93 2.56 -37.61
C SER A 631 -15.70 1.96 -36.94
N PHE A 632 -15.85 0.79 -36.31
CA PHE A 632 -14.73 0.04 -35.73
C PHE A 632 -13.70 -0.38 -36.79
N ILE A 633 -14.15 -0.95 -37.91
CA ILE A 633 -13.27 -1.37 -39.01
C ILE A 633 -12.53 -0.16 -39.59
N GLN A 634 -13.20 0.99 -39.75
CA GLN A 634 -12.55 2.23 -40.21
C GLN A 634 -11.43 2.71 -39.28
N ARG A 635 -11.53 2.44 -37.96
CA ARG A 635 -10.47 2.79 -36.98
C ARG A 635 -9.28 1.83 -37.04
N LEU A 636 -9.45 0.62 -37.58
CA LEU A 636 -8.35 -0.31 -37.81
C LEU A 636 -7.51 0.20 -39.00
N LYS A 637 -6.25 0.52 -38.74
CA LYS A 637 -5.32 1.02 -39.77
C LYS A 637 -4.53 -0.08 -40.47
N ASP A 638 -4.48 -1.27 -39.89
CA ASP A 638 -3.71 -2.40 -40.37
C ASP A 638 -4.59 -3.30 -41.26
N GLU A 639 -4.29 -3.38 -42.55
CA GLU A 639 -5.05 -4.18 -43.52
C GLU A 639 -5.09 -5.68 -43.16
N ALA A 640 -4.01 -6.22 -42.58
CA ALA A 640 -3.98 -7.61 -42.15
C ALA A 640 -4.96 -7.85 -41.00
N VAL A 641 -5.10 -6.89 -40.08
CA VAL A 641 -6.09 -6.95 -39.00
C VAL A 641 -7.51 -6.72 -39.53
N VAL A 642 -7.71 -5.77 -40.46
CA VAL A 642 -9.01 -5.55 -41.12
C VAL A 642 -9.51 -6.82 -41.81
N SER A 643 -8.62 -7.58 -42.45
CA SER A 643 -8.98 -8.79 -43.18
C SER A 643 -9.66 -9.87 -42.33
N ILE A 644 -9.37 -9.88 -41.03
CA ILE A 644 -9.95 -10.82 -40.05
C ILE A 644 -11.44 -10.54 -39.84
N PHE A 645 -11.84 -9.27 -40.01
CA PHE A 645 -13.22 -8.83 -39.81
C PHE A 645 -14.03 -8.79 -41.12
N TYR A 646 -13.42 -9.12 -42.26
CA TYR A 646 -14.17 -9.28 -43.51
C TYR A 646 -15.10 -10.49 -43.42
N GLY A 647 -16.39 -10.25 -43.63
CA GLY A 647 -17.42 -11.29 -43.57
C GLY A 647 -18.07 -11.46 -42.20
N VAL A 648 -17.64 -10.72 -41.18
CA VAL A 648 -18.36 -10.64 -39.89
C VAL A 648 -19.70 -9.93 -40.15
N GLN A 649 -20.81 -10.67 -40.01
CA GLN A 649 -22.16 -10.15 -40.20
C GLN A 649 -22.81 -9.72 -38.88
N GLY A 650 -22.35 -10.30 -37.77
CA GLY A 650 -22.78 -9.96 -36.42
C GLY A 650 -22.00 -8.81 -35.79
N GLY A 651 -21.97 -8.81 -34.46
CA GLY A 651 -21.02 -8.02 -33.65
C GLY A 651 -19.84 -8.88 -33.23
N ILE A 652 -18.84 -8.27 -32.60
CA ILE A 652 -17.70 -9.01 -32.04
C ILE A 652 -17.61 -8.83 -30.54
N VAL A 653 -17.06 -9.83 -29.87
CA VAL A 653 -16.61 -9.79 -28.49
C VAL A 653 -15.13 -10.17 -28.46
N ALA A 654 -14.31 -9.32 -27.86
CA ALA A 654 -12.88 -9.53 -27.69
C ALA A 654 -12.60 -9.91 -26.23
N MET A 655 -11.87 -11.00 -26.02
CA MET A 655 -11.54 -11.53 -24.69
C MET A 655 -10.04 -11.68 -24.52
N VAL A 656 -9.55 -11.44 -23.31
CA VAL A 656 -8.14 -11.66 -22.97
C VAL A 656 -7.87 -13.16 -22.83
N LYS A 657 -6.90 -13.69 -23.58
CA LYS A 657 -6.42 -15.07 -23.39
C LYS A 657 -5.50 -15.12 -22.18
N LEU A 658 -5.82 -15.98 -21.23
CA LEU A 658 -5.21 -15.99 -19.90
C LEU A 658 -3.93 -16.83 -19.86
N TRP A 659 -2.94 -16.37 -19.07
CA TRP A 659 -1.76 -17.15 -18.63
C TRP A 659 -0.80 -17.63 -19.73
N GLU A 660 -0.82 -17.00 -20.91
CA GLU A 660 0.08 -17.36 -22.02
C GLU A 660 1.24 -16.37 -22.20
N TYR A 661 1.41 -15.41 -21.29
CA TYR A 661 2.38 -14.32 -21.45
C TYR A 661 3.58 -14.41 -20.51
N PRO A 662 4.81 -14.31 -21.04
CA PRO A 662 5.96 -13.99 -20.22
C PRO A 662 5.92 -12.53 -19.75
N TYR A 663 6.77 -12.22 -18.79
CA TYR A 663 7.05 -10.84 -18.38
C TYR A 663 7.45 -9.97 -19.57
N ILE A 664 6.80 -8.82 -19.70
CA ILE A 664 7.09 -7.83 -20.74
C ILE A 664 8.05 -6.81 -20.12
N PRO A 665 9.28 -6.63 -20.62
CA PRO A 665 10.17 -5.57 -20.16
C PRO A 665 9.53 -4.18 -20.35
N PRO A 666 9.67 -3.26 -19.39
CA PRO A 666 9.04 -1.96 -19.50
C PRO A 666 9.82 -1.04 -20.43
N GLU A 667 9.11 -0.37 -21.33
CA GLU A 667 9.66 0.76 -22.07
C GLU A 667 9.76 1.98 -21.16
N LYS A 668 10.89 2.69 -21.21
CA LYS A 668 11.07 3.91 -20.41
C LYS A 668 10.00 4.92 -20.80
N ILE A 669 9.19 5.35 -19.84
CA ILE A 669 8.34 6.52 -20.01
C ILE A 669 9.28 7.68 -20.34
N ASP A 670 8.98 8.41 -21.42
CA ASP A 670 9.80 9.53 -21.87
C ASP A 670 10.15 10.41 -20.65
N LYS A 671 11.45 10.49 -20.34
CA LYS A 671 12.00 10.93 -19.04
C LYS A 671 11.66 12.38 -18.70
N LYS A 672 10.89 13.11 -19.52
CA LYS A 672 10.37 14.44 -19.21
C LYS A 672 9.70 14.55 -17.84
N HIS A 673 9.21 13.43 -17.27
CA HIS A 673 8.62 13.41 -15.93
C HIS A 673 9.57 12.99 -14.80
N ARG A 674 10.74 12.40 -15.09
CA ARG A 674 11.75 12.08 -14.07
C ARG A 674 12.68 13.25 -13.86
N ARG A 675 12.69 13.77 -12.64
CA ARG A 675 13.36 15.02 -12.34
C ARG A 675 14.86 14.86 -12.15
N ALA A 676 15.60 15.58 -12.97
CA ALA A 676 16.84 16.15 -12.50
C ALA A 676 16.53 17.06 -11.28
N SER A 677 17.37 16.98 -10.24
CA SER A 677 17.45 18.02 -9.23
C SER A 677 17.51 19.38 -9.94
N LEU A 678 16.49 20.22 -9.74
CA LEU A 678 16.42 21.52 -10.38
C LEU A 678 17.01 22.54 -9.42
N LYS A 679 18.28 22.89 -9.66
CA LYS A 679 18.88 24.05 -9.03
C LYS A 679 18.46 25.28 -9.83
N LEU A 680 17.78 26.21 -9.16
CA LEU A 680 17.52 27.52 -9.75
C LEU A 680 18.88 28.18 -10.09
N PRO A 681 18.98 28.93 -11.20
CA PRO A 681 20.16 29.76 -11.45
C PRO A 681 20.43 30.66 -10.25
N LEU A 682 21.71 30.80 -9.85
CA LEU A 682 22.07 31.52 -8.63
C LEU A 682 21.51 32.95 -8.61
N LYS A 683 21.57 33.66 -9.76
CA LYS A 683 21.02 35.01 -9.91
C LYS A 683 19.52 35.08 -9.64
N VAL A 684 18.77 34.13 -10.20
CA VAL A 684 17.31 34.02 -9.99
C VAL A 684 17.02 33.78 -8.51
N GLN A 685 17.78 32.88 -7.88
CA GLN A 685 17.62 32.60 -6.46
C GLN A 685 17.91 33.84 -5.58
N GLU A 686 18.98 34.58 -5.87
CA GLU A 686 19.34 35.81 -5.15
C GLU A 686 18.29 36.91 -5.30
N GLU A 687 17.75 37.09 -6.51
CA GLU A 687 16.68 38.06 -6.79
C GLU A 687 15.39 37.70 -6.03
N MET A 688 14.97 36.44 -6.09
CA MET A 688 13.83 35.95 -5.32
C MET A 688 14.04 36.13 -3.81
N ASP A 689 15.22 35.78 -3.29
CA ASP A 689 15.53 35.90 -1.86
C ASP A 689 15.50 37.36 -1.40
N LYS A 690 15.98 38.29 -2.24
CA LYS A 690 15.91 39.73 -1.98
C LYS A 690 14.44 40.20 -1.94
N GLN A 691 13.63 39.79 -2.92
CA GLN A 691 12.21 40.16 -2.99
C GLN A 691 11.41 39.61 -1.81
N ILE A 692 11.61 38.32 -1.47
CA ILE A 692 10.93 37.67 -0.34
C ILE A 692 11.28 38.37 0.98
N LYS A 693 12.57 38.66 1.21
CA LYS A 693 13.01 39.40 2.42
C LYS A 693 12.39 40.79 2.50
N ALA A 694 12.29 41.51 1.37
CA ALA A 694 11.65 42.81 1.31
C ALA A 694 10.15 42.72 1.62
N ASP A 695 9.45 41.72 1.08
CA ASP A 695 8.01 41.53 1.32
C ASP A 695 7.71 41.06 2.76
N ILE A 696 8.59 40.25 3.37
CA ILE A 696 8.52 39.89 4.79
C ILE A 696 8.69 41.13 5.67
N SER A 697 9.75 41.92 5.40
CA SER A 697 10.04 43.14 6.16
C SER A 697 8.93 44.18 6.03
N GLY A 698 8.32 44.27 4.84
CA GLY A 698 7.19 45.13 4.56
C GLY A 698 5.82 44.58 5.02
N LYS A 699 5.77 43.42 5.69
CA LYS A 699 4.53 42.76 6.15
C LYS A 699 3.46 42.59 5.06
N LYS A 700 3.90 42.36 3.81
CA LYS A 700 3.00 42.17 2.67
C LYS A 700 2.26 40.83 2.69
N TYR A 701 2.79 39.87 3.44
CA TYR A 701 2.10 38.60 3.70
C TYR A 701 1.00 38.78 4.75
N ALA A 702 -0.11 38.10 4.54
CA ALA A 702 -1.18 37.92 5.50
C ALA A 702 -0.79 36.94 6.60
N SER A 703 -0.17 35.82 6.25
CA SER A 703 0.31 34.82 7.21
C SER A 703 1.55 35.28 8.00
N HIS A 704 1.82 34.60 9.11
CA HIS A 704 2.96 34.91 9.97
C HIS A 704 4.29 34.64 9.25
N TRP A 705 5.26 35.54 9.37
CA TRP A 705 6.54 35.49 8.63
C TRP A 705 7.32 34.17 8.81
N ILE A 706 7.30 33.58 10.01
CA ILE A 706 7.93 32.26 10.27
C ILE A 706 7.32 31.16 9.39
N GLU A 707 6.00 31.17 9.17
CA GLU A 707 5.34 30.19 8.31
C GLU A 707 5.71 30.42 6.83
N ILE A 708 5.85 31.68 6.41
CA ILE A 708 6.29 32.07 5.06
C ILE A 708 7.73 31.62 4.79
N GLU A 709 8.70 31.98 5.64
CA GLU A 709 10.11 31.58 5.48
C GLU A 709 10.26 30.07 5.37
N ARG A 710 9.53 29.36 6.22
CA ARG A 710 9.46 27.90 6.20
C ARG A 710 8.87 27.36 4.90
N GLY A 711 7.77 27.95 4.42
CA GLY A 711 7.16 27.55 3.15
C GLY A 711 8.14 27.68 1.99
N HIS A 712 8.86 28.81 1.90
CA HIS A 712 9.91 29.00 0.89
C HIS A 712 11.05 27.97 1.04
N ALA A 713 11.48 27.67 2.27
CA ALA A 713 12.52 26.66 2.51
C ALA A 713 12.10 25.28 1.98
N LEU A 714 10.85 24.87 2.23
CA LEU A 714 10.30 23.60 1.74
C LEU A 714 10.15 23.56 0.22
N VAL A 715 9.73 24.67 -0.43
CA VAL A 715 9.69 24.77 -1.90
C VAL A 715 11.10 24.62 -2.48
N ARG A 716 12.09 25.35 -1.95
CA ARG A 716 13.49 25.27 -2.40
C ARG A 716 14.08 23.87 -2.20
N GLU A 717 13.80 23.22 -1.07
CA GLU A 717 14.23 21.84 -0.82
C GLU A 717 13.61 20.87 -1.83
N SER A 718 12.30 21.00 -2.08
CA SER A 718 11.57 20.16 -3.03
C SER A 718 12.13 20.29 -4.44
N LEU A 719 12.41 21.53 -4.88
CA LEU A 719 13.06 21.80 -6.17
C LEU A 719 14.48 21.24 -6.23
N GLY A 720 15.30 21.54 -5.21
CA GLY A 720 16.71 21.17 -5.18
C GLY A 720 16.95 19.67 -5.08
N LYS A 721 16.05 18.92 -4.42
CA LYS A 721 16.13 17.46 -4.31
C LYS A 721 15.28 16.72 -5.36
N GLY A 722 14.42 17.44 -6.09
CA GLY A 722 13.49 16.85 -7.05
C GLY A 722 12.33 16.06 -6.41
N ILE A 723 12.10 16.20 -5.10
CA ILE A 723 11.05 15.49 -4.36
C ILE A 723 9.71 16.26 -4.40
N PRO A 724 8.56 15.58 -4.18
CA PRO A 724 7.27 16.26 -4.05
C PRO A 724 7.23 17.29 -2.92
N LEU A 725 6.58 18.43 -3.18
CA LEU A 725 6.26 19.39 -2.13
C LEU A 725 5.16 18.81 -1.25
N ALA A 726 5.53 18.46 -0.03
CA ALA A 726 4.63 17.85 0.91
C ALA A 726 3.69 18.90 1.52
N ILE A 727 2.42 18.85 1.13
CA ILE A 727 1.31 19.67 1.62
C ILE A 727 0.59 18.90 2.71
N ALA A 728 0.29 19.61 3.80
CA ALA A 728 -0.35 19.02 4.98
C ALA A 728 0.41 17.79 5.54
N SER A 729 1.65 17.56 5.12
CA SER A 729 2.50 16.59 5.77
C SER A 729 2.92 17.17 7.11
N ILE A 730 3.10 16.25 8.04
CA ILE A 730 3.58 16.52 9.38
C ILE A 730 4.98 17.20 9.34
N ARG A 731 5.65 17.26 8.16
CA ARG A 731 6.90 18.02 7.87
C ARG A 731 6.82 19.51 8.10
N GLY A 732 5.60 20.00 8.30
CA GLY A 732 5.25 21.39 8.38
C GLY A 732 4.08 21.60 7.48
N ARG A 733 2.91 21.84 8.05
CA ARG A 733 1.76 22.25 7.26
C ARG A 733 2.14 23.55 6.56
N ILE A 734 2.53 23.50 5.29
CA ILE A 734 2.18 24.59 4.40
C ILE A 734 0.66 24.45 4.28
N ARG A 735 -0.04 25.18 5.15
CA ARG A 735 -1.49 25.29 5.07
C ARG A 735 -1.84 25.92 3.74
N ALA A 736 -3.03 25.66 3.20
CA ALA A 736 -3.43 26.20 1.90
C ALA A 736 -3.30 27.73 1.80
N ASN A 737 -3.53 28.47 2.90
CA ASN A 737 -3.32 29.91 2.94
C ASN A 737 -1.85 30.30 2.75
N VAL A 738 -0.94 29.70 3.54
CA VAL A 738 0.51 29.91 3.41
C VAL A 738 0.99 29.47 2.02
N PHE A 739 0.45 28.38 1.49
CA PHE A 739 0.77 27.87 0.17
C PHE A 739 0.45 28.91 -0.90
N ALA A 740 -0.76 29.47 -0.90
CA ALA A 740 -1.16 30.49 -1.87
C ALA A 740 -0.21 31.70 -1.82
N GLU A 741 0.17 32.14 -0.63
CA GLU A 741 1.08 33.27 -0.50
C GLU A 741 2.51 32.97 -0.98
N VAL A 742 3.06 31.82 -0.58
CA VAL A 742 4.43 31.41 -0.94
C VAL A 742 4.55 31.07 -2.42
N ILE A 743 3.60 30.30 -2.97
CA ILE A 743 3.67 29.81 -4.34
C ILE A 743 3.59 30.95 -5.36
N ARG A 744 2.89 32.03 -5.01
CA ARG A 744 2.73 33.23 -5.81
C ARG A 744 4.07 33.89 -6.18
N ASP A 745 5.10 33.73 -5.36
CA ASP A 745 6.43 34.24 -5.70
C ASP A 745 7.20 33.33 -6.66
N TYR A 746 6.70 32.13 -6.94
CA TYR A 746 7.29 31.18 -7.88
C TYR A 746 6.47 31.01 -9.16
N ILE A 747 5.24 31.50 -9.29
CA ILE A 747 4.42 31.29 -10.50
C ILE A 747 4.79 32.20 -11.68
N TYR A 748 5.42 33.35 -11.43
CA TYR A 748 5.79 34.29 -12.48
C TYR A 748 7.10 33.89 -13.15
N ALA A 749 7.14 33.92 -14.48
CA ALA A 749 8.34 33.64 -15.27
C ALA A 749 9.43 34.67 -14.97
N LEU A 750 10.63 34.17 -14.65
CA LEU A 750 11.83 34.98 -14.45
C LEU A 750 12.81 34.75 -15.61
N PRO A 751 13.72 35.70 -15.90
CA PRO A 751 14.79 35.48 -16.87
C PRO A 751 15.51 34.16 -16.60
N GLU A 752 15.81 33.41 -17.67
CA GLU A 752 16.55 32.13 -17.58
C GLU A 752 15.79 30.99 -16.86
N THR A 753 14.51 31.16 -16.52
CA THR A 753 13.67 30.08 -16.00
C THR A 753 12.80 29.46 -17.10
N SER A 754 12.50 28.17 -16.95
CA SER A 754 11.51 27.46 -17.76
C SER A 754 10.38 26.98 -16.86
N LEU A 755 9.24 26.61 -17.45
CA LEU A 755 8.11 26.04 -16.72
C LEU A 755 8.58 24.85 -15.88
N ILE A 756 8.44 24.95 -14.56
CA ILE A 756 8.72 23.85 -13.64
C ILE A 756 7.40 23.29 -13.13
N LYS A 757 7.14 22.02 -13.43
CA LYS A 757 6.02 21.27 -12.84
C LYS A 757 6.46 20.67 -11.51
N MET A 758 6.01 21.20 -10.37
CA MET A 758 6.36 20.74 -9.02
C MET A 758 5.23 19.86 -8.44
N PRO A 759 5.45 18.59 -8.05
CA PRO A 759 4.38 17.72 -7.61
C PRO A 759 3.97 18.10 -6.21
N ILE A 760 2.74 17.77 -5.91
CA ILE A 760 2.20 17.97 -4.60
C ILE A 760 1.99 16.60 -3.99
N ALA A 761 2.56 16.35 -2.82
CA ALA A 761 2.28 15.16 -2.03
C ALA A 761 1.47 15.55 -0.80
N TYR A 762 0.51 14.73 -0.42
CA TYR A 762 -0.41 14.99 0.68
C TYR A 762 -0.08 14.15 1.91
N GLY A 763 -0.67 14.51 3.06
CA GLY A 763 -0.44 13.83 4.33
C GLY A 763 -0.88 12.36 4.36
N ASP A 764 -1.70 11.91 3.40
CA ASP A 764 -2.09 10.51 3.21
C ASP A 764 -1.18 9.75 2.21
N GLY A 765 -0.08 10.36 1.77
CA GLY A 765 0.85 9.81 0.79
C GLY A 765 0.45 10.05 -0.66
N SER A 766 -0.82 10.37 -0.93
CA SER A 766 -1.31 10.60 -2.29
C SER A 766 -0.61 11.77 -2.94
N GLN A 767 -0.40 11.70 -4.26
CA GLN A 767 0.20 12.79 -5.04
C GLN A 767 -0.84 13.38 -5.99
N GLY A 768 -1.01 14.71 -5.89
CA GLY A 768 -1.85 15.49 -6.79
C GLY A 768 -1.14 15.87 -8.08
N ASP A 769 -1.83 16.64 -8.92
CA ASP A 769 -1.26 17.16 -10.14
C ASP A 769 -0.13 18.15 -9.85
N PRO A 770 0.91 18.19 -10.69
CA PRO A 770 2.04 19.05 -10.42
C PRO A 770 1.68 20.53 -10.63
N PHE A 771 2.00 21.35 -9.64
CA PHE A 771 1.83 22.78 -9.64
C PHE A 771 2.79 23.48 -10.62
N PRO A 772 2.29 24.32 -11.55
CA PRO A 772 3.11 24.96 -12.57
C PRO A 772 3.78 26.24 -12.05
N LEU A 773 5.07 26.16 -11.75
CA LEU A 773 5.93 27.31 -11.40
C LEU A 773 6.53 27.96 -12.64
N PHE A 774 6.82 29.25 -12.55
CA PHE A 774 7.41 30.08 -13.61
C PHE A 774 6.59 30.00 -14.91
N SER A 775 5.27 29.94 -14.75
CA SER A 775 4.31 29.60 -15.79
C SER A 775 3.54 30.83 -16.30
N LEU A 776 3.57 31.94 -15.56
CA LEU A 776 2.89 33.19 -15.91
C LEU A 776 3.88 34.25 -16.39
N PRO A 777 3.80 34.74 -17.64
CA PRO A 777 4.63 35.85 -18.09
C PRO A 777 4.28 37.14 -17.32
N ALA A 778 5.27 37.95 -16.94
CA ALA A 778 5.02 39.23 -16.29
C ALA A 778 4.19 40.16 -17.20
N ILE A 779 3.18 40.81 -16.64
CA ILE A 779 2.37 41.85 -17.30
C ILE A 779 2.19 43.02 -16.33
N ASP A 780 1.79 44.18 -16.84
CA ASP A 780 1.34 45.29 -16.00
C ASP A 780 0.01 44.95 -15.31
N MET A 781 -0.22 45.53 -14.13
CA MET A 781 -1.47 45.36 -13.40
C MET A 781 -2.65 45.80 -14.28
N PRO A 782 -3.64 44.93 -14.54
CA PRO A 782 -4.81 45.31 -15.33
C PRO A 782 -5.61 46.43 -14.63
N ASN A 783 -6.17 47.37 -15.40
CA ASN A 783 -7.13 48.32 -14.84
C ASN A 783 -8.39 47.56 -14.39
N ASN A 784 -8.70 47.61 -13.10
CA ASN A 784 -9.78 46.86 -12.47
C ASN A 784 -11.07 47.68 -12.26
N GLU A 785 -11.15 48.93 -12.73
CA GLU A 785 -12.32 49.81 -12.57
C GLU A 785 -13.61 49.20 -13.13
N ASN A 786 -13.52 48.39 -14.18
CA ASN A 786 -14.65 47.72 -14.83
C ASN A 786 -14.57 46.19 -14.74
N PHE A 787 -13.99 45.66 -13.66
CA PHE A 787 -13.95 44.23 -13.40
C PHE A 787 -15.09 43.83 -12.48
N PHE A 788 -15.71 42.67 -12.74
CA PHE A 788 -16.74 42.15 -11.87
C PHE A 788 -16.11 41.57 -10.60
N THR A 789 -16.43 42.16 -9.45
CA THR A 789 -16.01 41.63 -8.16
C THR A 789 -16.78 40.36 -7.85
N TYR A 790 -16.05 39.25 -7.73
CA TYR A 790 -16.63 37.94 -7.46
C TYR A 790 -15.99 37.31 -6.22
N CYS A 791 -16.75 37.18 -5.15
CA CYS A 791 -16.29 36.64 -3.88
C CYS A 791 -16.63 35.16 -3.78
N VAL A 792 -15.61 34.30 -3.68
CA VAL A 792 -15.79 32.85 -3.62
C VAL A 792 -15.15 32.23 -2.39
N GLY A 793 -15.84 31.28 -1.78
CA GLY A 793 -15.27 30.37 -0.78
C GLY A 793 -14.80 29.08 -1.43
N LEU A 794 -13.70 28.52 -0.93
CA LEU A 794 -13.16 27.26 -1.44
C LEU A 794 -14.06 26.06 -1.10
N VAL A 795 -14.44 25.91 0.18
CA VAL A 795 -15.25 24.78 0.67
C VAL A 795 -16.37 25.25 1.60
N SER A 796 -17.54 24.62 1.49
CA SER A 796 -18.76 25.02 2.22
C SER A 796 -18.76 24.68 3.72
N LEU A 797 -19.49 25.46 4.52
CA LEU A 797 -19.91 25.13 5.90
C LEU A 797 -18.76 24.90 6.91
N ARG A 798 -17.62 25.57 6.72
CA ARG A 798 -16.51 25.50 7.68
C ARG A 798 -16.29 26.78 8.47
N HIS A 799 -16.62 27.93 7.87
CA HIS A 799 -16.48 29.26 8.45
C HIS A 799 -17.73 30.07 8.12
N PRO A 800 -18.83 29.92 8.90
CA PRO A 800 -20.10 30.61 8.65
C PRO A 800 -19.95 32.14 8.55
N GLU A 801 -18.96 32.69 9.25
CA GLU A 801 -18.61 34.11 9.20
C GLU A 801 -18.14 34.57 7.82
N ALA A 802 -17.61 33.66 6.99
CA ALA A 802 -17.25 33.98 5.61
C ALA A 802 -18.48 34.08 4.71
N ASP A 803 -19.51 33.27 4.97
CA ASP A 803 -20.67 33.09 4.09
C ASP A 803 -21.39 34.41 3.77
N VAL A 804 -21.33 35.40 4.67
CA VAL A 804 -21.91 36.74 4.44
C VAL A 804 -21.22 37.54 3.33
N PHE A 805 -19.97 37.19 3.00
CA PHE A 805 -19.17 37.86 1.97
C PHE A 805 -19.16 37.09 0.64
N LEU A 806 -19.61 35.84 0.62
CA LEU A 806 -19.46 34.96 -0.54
C LEU A 806 -20.66 35.08 -1.49
N ASP A 807 -20.37 35.29 -2.77
CA ASP A 807 -21.34 35.09 -3.83
C ASP A 807 -21.53 33.60 -4.13
N ARG A 808 -20.49 32.80 -3.90
CA ARG A 808 -20.50 31.35 -4.17
C ARG A 808 -19.48 30.58 -3.35
N ILE A 809 -19.74 29.28 -3.20
CA ILE A 809 -18.77 28.30 -2.76
C ILE A 809 -18.43 27.36 -3.91
N LEU A 810 -17.14 27.18 -4.19
CA LEU A 810 -16.64 26.40 -5.33
C LEU A 810 -16.88 24.90 -5.17
N VAL A 811 -16.65 24.36 -3.95
CA VAL A 811 -16.78 22.94 -3.66
C VAL A 811 -17.62 22.70 -2.39
N ARG A 812 -18.53 21.72 -2.43
CA ARG A 812 -19.28 21.32 -1.23
C ARG A 812 -18.45 20.37 -0.37
N ASN A 813 -18.51 20.54 0.94
CA ASN A 813 -17.79 19.68 1.89
C ASN A 813 -18.19 18.20 1.76
N ARG A 814 -19.46 17.90 1.48
CA ARG A 814 -19.93 16.53 1.22
C ARG A 814 -19.25 15.91 0.00
N ASP A 815 -19.12 16.67 -1.09
CA ASP A 815 -18.60 16.15 -2.36
C ASP A 815 -17.11 15.85 -2.27
N ILE A 816 -16.36 16.73 -1.59
CA ILE A 816 -14.92 16.55 -1.40
C ILE A 816 -14.60 15.46 -0.37
N GLN A 817 -15.36 15.35 0.72
CA GLN A 817 -15.14 14.29 1.71
C GLN A 817 -15.46 12.88 1.19
N ASN A 818 -16.31 12.77 0.16
CA ASN A 818 -16.60 11.51 -0.51
C ASN A 818 -15.50 11.06 -1.48
N LYS A 819 -14.43 11.85 -1.65
CA LYS A 819 -13.28 11.47 -2.46
C LYS A 819 -12.37 10.49 -1.73
N LEU A 820 -11.63 9.70 -2.50
CA LEU A 820 -11.00 8.48 -2.02
C LEU A 820 -9.75 8.79 -1.19
N ASN A 821 -9.00 9.79 -1.63
CA ASN A 821 -7.76 10.29 -1.05
C ASN A 821 -7.69 11.82 -1.27
N THR A 822 -6.64 12.45 -0.77
CA THR A 822 -6.44 13.89 -0.78
C THR A 822 -6.10 14.42 -2.19
N ALA A 823 -5.40 13.65 -3.02
CA ALA A 823 -5.20 14.00 -4.44
C ALA A 823 -6.51 14.04 -5.25
N ASP A 824 -7.47 13.14 -4.99
CA ASP A 824 -8.78 13.16 -5.64
C ASP A 824 -9.64 14.35 -5.15
N GLN A 825 -9.40 14.82 -3.92
CA GLN A 825 -10.00 16.05 -3.40
C GLN A 825 -9.47 17.27 -4.16
N GLU A 826 -8.16 17.31 -4.41
CA GLU A 826 -7.49 18.32 -5.24
C GLU A 826 -8.06 18.32 -6.66
N GLU A 827 -8.09 17.15 -7.32
CA GLU A 827 -8.62 16.99 -8.69
C GLU A 827 -10.07 17.46 -8.81
N LEU A 828 -10.93 17.10 -7.84
CA LEU A 828 -12.31 17.60 -7.80
C LEU A 828 -12.36 19.12 -7.67
N ALA A 829 -11.55 19.68 -6.76
CA ALA A 829 -11.53 21.11 -6.52
C ALA A 829 -11.01 21.89 -7.73
N TYR A 830 -9.98 21.38 -8.40
CA TYR A 830 -9.50 21.88 -9.70
C TYR A 830 -10.64 21.90 -10.71
N LYS A 831 -11.29 20.75 -10.95
CA LYS A 831 -12.34 20.63 -11.96
C LYS A 831 -13.51 21.57 -11.68
N LYS A 832 -13.99 21.61 -10.44
CA LYS A 832 -15.12 22.48 -10.05
C LYS A 832 -14.79 23.97 -10.14
N THR A 833 -13.56 24.34 -9.77
CA THR A 833 -13.09 25.72 -9.88
C THR A 833 -12.95 26.13 -11.34
N TYR A 834 -12.31 25.29 -12.15
CA TYR A 834 -12.11 25.54 -13.57
C TYR A 834 -13.46 25.68 -14.31
N GLU A 835 -14.36 24.69 -14.17
CA GLU A 835 -15.70 24.72 -14.78
C GLU A 835 -16.46 26.00 -14.40
N CYS A 836 -16.44 26.37 -13.12
CA CYS A 836 -17.16 27.54 -12.61
C CYS A 836 -16.62 28.86 -13.19
N LEU A 837 -15.30 29.06 -13.15
CA LEU A 837 -14.69 30.33 -13.53
C LEU A 837 -14.54 30.46 -15.05
N ASP A 838 -14.28 29.36 -15.77
CA ASP A 838 -14.22 29.36 -17.24
C ASP A 838 -15.57 29.73 -17.85
N GLU A 839 -16.67 29.16 -17.33
CA GLU A 839 -18.03 29.50 -17.76
C GLU A 839 -18.35 30.98 -17.49
N LEU A 840 -18.02 31.49 -16.29
CA LEU A 840 -18.24 32.89 -15.94
C LEU A 840 -17.44 33.85 -16.82
N LEU A 841 -16.16 33.56 -17.10
CA LEU A 841 -15.31 34.37 -17.96
C LEU A 841 -15.79 34.36 -19.41
N LYS A 842 -16.22 33.21 -19.94
CA LYS A 842 -16.84 33.11 -21.27
C LYS A 842 -18.10 33.96 -21.37
N PHE A 843 -18.94 33.96 -20.33
CA PHE A 843 -20.14 34.79 -20.29
C PHE A 843 -19.79 36.29 -20.30
N ILE A 844 -18.83 36.73 -19.46
CA ILE A 844 -18.35 38.12 -19.43
C ILE A 844 -17.81 38.57 -20.78
N GLN A 845 -17.10 37.69 -21.48
CA GLN A 845 -16.53 37.97 -22.80
C GLN A 845 -17.55 37.87 -23.94
N GLY A 846 -18.81 37.55 -23.65
CA GLY A 846 -19.86 37.37 -24.66
C GLY A 846 -19.69 36.11 -25.52
N GLY A 847 -18.83 35.17 -25.11
CA GLY A 847 -18.65 33.89 -25.77
C GLY A 847 -19.80 32.90 -25.54
N ILE A 848 -20.58 33.12 -24.47
CA ILE A 848 -21.85 32.44 -24.17
C ILE A 848 -22.86 33.46 -23.61
N ASN A 849 -24.15 33.18 -23.70
CA ASN A 849 -25.25 34.04 -23.28
C ASN A 849 -26.37 33.24 -22.56
N GLU A 850 -27.43 33.91 -22.11
CA GLU A 850 -28.52 33.29 -21.33
C GLU A 850 -29.35 32.25 -22.10
N LYS A 851 -29.30 32.25 -23.44
CA LYS A 851 -30.00 31.26 -24.27
C LYS A 851 -29.22 29.95 -24.39
N ASP A 852 -27.93 29.96 -24.05
CA ASP A 852 -27.11 28.77 -24.02
C ASP A 852 -27.44 27.92 -22.79
N ASP A 853 -27.02 26.65 -22.79
CA ASP A 853 -27.22 25.76 -21.65
C ASP A 853 -26.25 26.08 -20.51
N LEU A 854 -26.53 27.17 -19.79
CA LEU A 854 -25.74 27.58 -18.63
C LEU A 854 -25.94 26.62 -17.46
N SER A 855 -24.88 26.41 -16.68
CA SER A 855 -24.95 25.63 -15.46
C SER A 855 -26.00 26.22 -14.49
N PRO A 856 -26.68 25.37 -13.68
CA PRO A 856 -27.64 25.85 -12.69
C PRO A 856 -27.04 26.92 -11.77
N SER A 857 -25.74 26.84 -11.49
CA SER A 857 -25.07 27.77 -10.61
C SER A 857 -24.84 29.14 -11.23
N LEU A 858 -24.49 29.23 -12.52
CA LEU A 858 -24.41 30.52 -13.19
C LEU A 858 -25.81 31.15 -13.33
N LYS A 859 -26.83 30.36 -13.67
CA LYS A 859 -28.23 30.83 -13.70
C LYS A 859 -28.67 31.46 -12.37
N ILE A 860 -28.32 30.85 -11.23
CA ILE A 860 -28.59 31.41 -9.90
C ILE A 860 -27.84 32.72 -9.67
N LEU A 861 -26.54 32.77 -10.00
CA LEU A 861 -25.73 34.00 -9.85
C LEU A 861 -26.32 35.17 -10.66
N LEU A 862 -26.71 34.91 -11.92
CA LEU A 862 -27.36 35.88 -12.80
C LEU A 862 -28.69 36.40 -12.25
N GLY A 863 -29.45 35.54 -11.55
CA GLY A 863 -30.68 35.94 -10.87
C GLY A 863 -30.44 36.77 -9.61
N TRP A 864 -29.37 36.47 -8.86
CA TRP A 864 -29.03 37.14 -7.60
C TRP A 864 -28.31 38.48 -7.80
N LYS A 865 -27.56 38.63 -8.89
CA LYS A 865 -26.79 39.85 -9.22
C LYS A 865 -27.27 40.40 -10.56
N PRO A 866 -28.47 41.02 -10.63
CA PRO A 866 -29.00 41.54 -11.90
C PRO A 866 -28.13 42.65 -12.51
N ASP A 867 -27.36 43.38 -11.70
CA ASP A 867 -26.43 44.41 -12.19
C ASP A 867 -25.29 43.81 -13.02
N PHE A 868 -24.97 42.53 -12.80
CA PHE A 868 -24.05 41.79 -13.67
C PHE A 868 -24.51 41.79 -15.13
N LYS A 869 -25.82 41.82 -15.38
CA LYS A 869 -26.42 41.86 -16.73
C LYS A 869 -26.48 43.27 -17.33
N LYS A 870 -26.44 44.31 -16.50
CA LYS A 870 -26.67 45.71 -16.94
C LYS A 870 -25.43 46.39 -17.48
N GLN A 871 -24.24 45.82 -17.22
CA GLN A 871 -22.96 46.41 -17.55
C GLN A 871 -22.08 45.40 -18.29
N SER A 872 -21.31 45.88 -19.27
CA SER A 872 -20.25 45.09 -19.90
C SER A 872 -19.02 45.10 -19.01
N TRP A 873 -18.64 43.93 -18.50
CA TRP A 873 -17.45 43.77 -17.66
C TRP A 873 -16.23 43.48 -18.52
N GLN A 874 -15.09 44.06 -18.16
CA GLN A 874 -13.82 43.82 -18.87
C GLN A 874 -13.06 42.61 -18.35
N GLY A 875 -13.42 42.09 -17.18
CA GLY A 875 -12.74 41.00 -16.50
C GLY A 875 -13.38 40.66 -15.16
N ILE A 876 -12.69 39.85 -14.37
CA ILE A 876 -13.10 39.44 -13.02
C ILE A 876 -12.05 39.88 -11.99
N ASN A 877 -12.52 40.48 -10.90
CA ASN A 877 -11.74 40.64 -9.67
C ASN A 877 -12.19 39.56 -8.66
N LEU A 878 -11.44 38.46 -8.62
CA LEU A 878 -11.78 37.25 -7.89
C LEU A 878 -11.20 37.30 -6.47
N HIS A 879 -12.06 37.42 -5.46
CA HIS A 879 -11.66 37.28 -4.06
C HIS A 879 -11.84 35.84 -3.60
N VAL A 880 -10.75 35.16 -3.26
CA VAL A 880 -10.76 33.75 -2.85
C VAL A 880 -10.62 33.65 -1.34
N PHE A 881 -11.73 33.40 -0.65
CA PHE A 881 -11.78 33.20 0.80
C PHE A 881 -11.32 31.80 1.16
N HIS A 882 -10.24 31.74 1.94
CA HIS A 882 -9.71 30.50 2.50
C HIS A 882 -10.55 30.05 3.69
N THR A 883 -11.75 29.55 3.39
CA THR A 883 -12.75 29.07 4.35
C THR A 883 -12.50 27.63 4.78
N THR A 884 -11.27 27.11 4.76
CA THR A 884 -11.08 25.65 4.84
C THR A 884 -9.74 25.21 5.44
N GLY A 885 -9.80 24.14 6.25
CA GLY A 885 -8.66 23.32 6.67
C GLY A 885 -8.50 22.04 5.84
N LEU A 886 -8.98 22.03 4.60
CA LEU A 886 -8.74 20.97 3.60
C LEU A 886 -7.75 21.49 2.58
N GLU A 887 -6.46 21.16 2.78
CA GLU A 887 -5.38 21.76 2.01
C GLU A 887 -5.44 21.42 0.51
N ALA A 888 -5.83 20.19 0.16
CA ALA A 888 -6.01 19.79 -1.25
C ALA A 888 -7.04 20.62 -2.00
N ALA A 889 -8.12 21.03 -1.34
CA ALA A 889 -9.14 21.85 -1.96
C ALA A 889 -8.58 23.20 -2.42
N GLY A 890 -7.75 23.81 -1.55
CA GLY A 890 -7.05 25.05 -1.86
C GLY A 890 -6.10 24.87 -3.04
N ILE A 891 -5.26 23.84 -3.02
CA ILE A 891 -4.29 23.62 -4.10
C ILE A 891 -4.97 23.35 -5.43
N GLY A 892 -6.00 22.50 -5.45
CA GLY A 892 -6.77 22.23 -6.66
C GLY A 892 -7.39 23.50 -7.25
N ALA A 893 -7.98 24.34 -6.39
CA ALA A 893 -8.51 25.63 -6.83
C ALA A 893 -7.43 26.56 -7.39
N TYR A 894 -6.27 26.66 -6.73
CA TYR A 894 -5.17 27.50 -7.21
C TYR A 894 -4.49 26.95 -8.48
N LEU A 895 -4.44 25.63 -8.66
CA LEU A 895 -4.03 25.00 -9.93
C LEU A 895 -4.93 25.49 -11.07
N ALA A 896 -6.25 25.42 -10.88
CA ALA A 896 -7.22 25.88 -11.86
C ALA A 896 -7.10 27.39 -12.13
N ILE A 897 -6.89 28.18 -11.07
CA ILE A 897 -6.69 29.63 -11.17
C ILE A 897 -5.45 29.97 -12.01
N VAL A 898 -4.32 29.29 -11.83
CA VAL A 898 -3.12 29.55 -12.64
C VAL A 898 -3.38 29.26 -14.12
N GLU A 899 -4.04 28.14 -14.42
CA GLU A 899 -4.41 27.81 -15.81
C GLU A 899 -5.36 28.84 -16.42
N LEU A 900 -6.33 29.33 -15.65
CA LEU A 900 -7.24 30.39 -16.09
C LEU A 900 -6.54 31.73 -16.26
N LEU A 901 -5.57 32.08 -15.42
CA LEU A 901 -4.72 33.26 -15.58
C LEU A 901 -3.85 33.19 -16.84
N GLN A 902 -3.42 32.00 -17.24
CA GLN A 902 -2.75 31.78 -18.53
C GLN A 902 -3.71 31.98 -19.70
N LYS A 903 -4.90 31.38 -19.62
CA LYS A 903 -5.92 31.42 -20.68
C LYS A 903 -6.54 32.80 -20.88
N TYR A 904 -6.77 33.53 -19.79
CA TYR A 904 -7.48 34.82 -19.74
C TYR A 904 -6.57 35.93 -19.23
N ARG A 905 -5.33 35.97 -19.73
CA ARG A 905 -4.29 36.91 -19.29
C ARG A 905 -4.77 38.36 -19.35
N GLY A 906 -4.61 39.11 -18.25
CA GLY A 906 -5.05 40.51 -18.15
C GLY A 906 -6.57 40.72 -18.04
N LYS A 907 -7.36 39.65 -17.90
CA LYS A 907 -8.82 39.69 -17.72
C LYS A 907 -9.27 39.17 -16.36
N MET A 908 -8.33 38.81 -15.50
CA MET A 908 -8.59 38.23 -14.19
C MET A 908 -7.53 38.71 -13.21
N ILE A 909 -7.98 39.23 -12.08
CA ILE A 909 -7.14 39.53 -10.90
C ILE A 909 -7.66 38.64 -9.78
N VAL A 910 -6.75 38.00 -9.06
CA VAL A 910 -7.09 37.11 -7.94
C VAL A 910 -6.48 37.63 -6.66
N THR A 911 -7.31 37.88 -5.67
CA THR A 911 -6.90 38.32 -4.34
C THR A 911 -7.23 37.22 -3.33
N PRO A 912 -6.21 36.47 -2.84
CA PRO A 912 -6.40 35.57 -1.72
C PRO A 912 -6.91 36.34 -0.49
N ARG A 913 -7.96 35.85 0.15
CA ARG A 913 -8.47 36.35 1.43
C ARG A 913 -8.12 35.31 2.49
N ILE A 914 -7.15 35.63 3.35
CA ILE A 914 -6.56 34.70 4.31
C ILE A 914 -7.15 34.93 5.70
N LEU A 915 -7.72 33.88 6.30
CA LEU A 915 -8.19 33.91 7.68
C LEU A 915 -7.00 34.00 8.64
N ILE A 916 -6.96 35.05 9.46
CA ILE A 916 -5.98 35.24 10.55
C ILE A 916 -6.60 34.83 11.89
N SER A 917 -5.80 34.77 12.96
CA SER A 917 -6.19 34.24 14.28
C SER A 917 -7.38 34.92 14.96
N ASP A 918 -7.72 36.12 14.51
CA ASP A 918 -8.75 36.96 15.11
C ASP A 918 -10.08 36.87 14.33
N ASP A 919 -10.29 35.77 13.60
CA ASP A 919 -11.46 35.50 12.74
C ASP A 919 -11.74 36.57 11.67
N HIS A 920 -10.71 37.33 11.29
CA HIS A 920 -10.75 38.30 10.21
C HIS A 920 -10.02 37.79 8.96
N TYR A 921 -10.43 38.27 7.79
CA TYR A 921 -9.77 37.97 6.52
C TYR A 921 -8.84 39.11 6.11
N LYS A 922 -7.55 38.82 5.97
CA LYS A 922 -6.56 39.75 5.44
C LYS A 922 -6.34 39.50 3.94
N GLU A 923 -6.19 40.56 3.16
CA GLU A 923 -5.83 40.48 1.74
C GLU A 923 -4.39 39.99 1.58
N GLY A 924 -4.23 38.94 0.79
CA GLY A 924 -2.96 38.52 0.24
C GLY A 924 -2.62 39.30 -1.03
N LYS A 925 -1.37 39.18 -1.47
CA LYS A 925 -0.89 39.82 -2.69
C LYS A 925 -1.60 39.27 -3.93
N GLU A 926 -1.96 40.16 -4.84
CA GLU A 926 -2.74 39.83 -6.04
C GLU A 926 -1.96 38.96 -7.04
N TRP A 927 -2.71 38.13 -7.78
CA TRP A 927 -2.26 37.32 -8.90
C TRP A 927 -2.98 37.80 -10.16
N PHE A 928 -2.26 38.01 -11.25
CA PHE A 928 -2.81 38.53 -12.50
C PHE A 928 -1.89 38.21 -13.66
#